data_AF-A0A518HKB4-F1
#
_entry.id   AF-A0A518HKB4-F1
#
_cell.length_a   1.000
_cell.length_b   1.000
_cell.length_c   1.000
_cell.angle_alpha   90.00
_cell.angle_beta   90.00
_cell.angle_gamma   90.00
#
_symmetry.space_group_name_H-M   'P 1'
#
loop_
_entity.id
_entity.type
_entity.pdbx_description
1 polymer ?
#
loop_
_entity_poly.entity_id
_entity_poly.type
_entity_poly.pdbx_seq_one_letter_code
_entity_poly.pdbx_strand_id
1 'polypeptide(L)'
;MSTEATLTALTTTRHEASSTAWFWWKETRQLAPLVALLAIVSLLIIVINAILGVAMESFRFQLPHEVTMLVFPGLFATGAGPLLVGQERSQRTIDWLALLPISSKRLATTKLLVGMAGLAVMWAFALLVITAFDLGQRDTSHWTIGGQTGYSGNPFSYPVWISHSLFVLLAGFYVAWRIKNQFYSLIALIPLAFSPMIATSLISEFSDRPMATGPLDWINFGFTLLGIAIVTPITYRAAIRTLGAADAPAVTPLLDVAPHSPARETNDSIAPTFGTQTAPIIWQSIHSAKGMLAILIGMLLVSFLAAIQMAAVDRYRGIIGLLPWLLLMAPLAVCWLGISVFKHDGASERVRFLADRGVSPGKTYFALHAVPIAILCGSLLVYGLWNLTIIHREAVSDFAAGLPSLVTMLMIVVWIYAISQWVSQFVRTLILSVILAPILSLVTVGWLVFAYVSLGFPIYGLILCGLAPMVATYVMMRRYMDTSDRPLTFVVGGGVVGLIVLLPIGFATAHVLSVPAMDPTLRSELISEAQRDSVGNAPSAYLRMTGLMVDDSHRYDPFRDKMKELEGSLGRYNLDPLETVEPIRSRAGSKVIAHVGPHEYSRWHGNLMRARIQWRQTQDDQAWTELANWLDASAILLPALRRSSLLSDQEVADRLEVLLIDTLQHEVPVDRVDAAAVQTAMQAIGTPASRAAARRRAVVVTWQHKFQDDRGRYLNHNLTVLGHLPPGLVGWMQPRLYDSLVAAMLEGIDAAANRSDDIGWRLKLHQLHQTGGVFQASRYGDELRSMPAIETMILGNVNGYGQLWGRDWEYVELQIGKQP
;
A
#
# COMPACT_ATOMS: atom_id res chain seq x y z
N MET A 1 73.44 15.99 32.33
CA MET A 1 72.39 15.42 31.44
C MET A 1 72.86 15.60 30.01
N SER A 2 73.27 14.52 29.36
CA SER A 2 73.87 14.55 28.03
C SER A 2 72.80 14.83 26.96
N THR A 3 73.18 15.60 25.95
CA THR A 3 72.43 15.89 24.72
C THR A 3 71.94 14.61 24.01
N GLU A 4 72.63 13.48 24.21
CA GLU A 4 72.18 12.17 23.75
C GLU A 4 70.87 11.71 24.38
N ALA A 5 70.66 11.92 25.68
CA ALA A 5 69.43 11.53 26.37
C ALA A 5 68.22 12.38 25.93
N THR A 6 68.45 13.63 25.53
CA THR A 6 67.41 14.50 24.95
C THR A 6 67.11 14.12 23.49
N LEU A 7 68.12 13.71 22.71
CA LEU A 7 67.91 13.20 21.35
C LEU A 7 67.24 11.82 21.33
N THR A 8 67.55 10.93 22.29
CA THR A 8 66.85 9.65 22.44
C THR A 8 65.42 9.83 22.93
N ALA A 9 65.17 10.76 23.86
CA ALA A 9 63.81 11.09 24.30
C ALA A 9 62.95 11.72 23.19
N LEU A 10 63.56 12.51 22.29
CA LEU A 10 62.87 13.06 21.11
C LEU A 10 62.62 12.02 20.01
N THR A 11 63.40 10.93 19.95
CA THR A 11 63.25 9.87 18.94
C THR A 11 62.38 8.69 19.38
N THR A 12 62.11 8.51 20.68
CA THR A 12 61.45 7.28 21.17
C THR A 12 59.98 7.40 21.57
N THR A 13 59.32 8.56 21.57
CA THR A 13 57.90 8.62 22.03
C THR A 13 56.98 9.59 21.28
N ARG A 14 57.06 9.61 19.96
CA ARG A 14 55.82 9.73 19.18
C ARG A 14 55.80 8.59 18.20
N HIS A 15 54.94 7.60 18.46
CA HIS A 15 54.36 6.82 17.37
C HIS A 15 53.71 7.83 16.42
N GLU A 16 54.48 8.35 15.48
CA GLU A 16 53.95 8.97 14.28
C GLU A 16 53.04 7.90 13.69
N ALA A 17 51.73 8.06 13.88
CA ALA A 17 50.76 7.22 13.21
C ALA A 17 51.18 7.24 11.74
N SER A 18 51.57 6.07 11.22
CA SER A 18 52.10 5.97 9.86
C SER A 18 51.18 6.78 8.97
N SER A 19 51.72 7.67 8.13
CA SER A 19 50.92 8.61 7.32
C SER A 19 49.74 7.92 6.62
N THR A 20 49.91 6.65 6.24
CA THR A 20 48.89 5.70 5.79
C THR A 20 47.68 5.57 6.72
N ALA A 21 47.88 5.23 8.00
CA ALA A 21 46.80 5.01 8.95
C ALA A 21 45.93 6.26 9.12
N TRP A 22 46.54 7.44 9.11
CA TRP A 22 45.81 8.71 9.18
C TRP A 22 44.93 8.94 7.94
N PHE A 23 45.43 8.67 6.73
CA PHE A 23 44.60 8.78 5.51
C PHE A 23 43.44 7.79 5.53
N TRP A 24 43.70 6.52 5.86
CA TRP A 24 42.63 5.53 5.97
C TRP A 24 41.54 5.98 6.95
N TRP A 25 41.93 6.41 8.15
CA TRP A 25 41.00 6.93 9.14
C TRP A 25 40.19 8.13 8.62
N LYS A 26 40.86 9.10 7.98
CA LYS A 26 40.21 10.29 7.41
C LYS A 26 39.16 9.92 6.36
N GLU A 27 39.53 9.10 5.38
CA GLU A 27 38.64 8.72 4.28
C GLU A 27 37.49 7.83 4.79
N THR A 28 37.75 6.93 5.74
CA THR A 28 36.70 6.13 6.40
C THR A 28 35.73 7.03 7.17
N ARG A 29 36.23 8.04 7.89
CA ARG A 29 35.40 9.00 8.62
C ARG A 29 34.52 9.84 7.69
N GLN A 30 34.97 10.11 6.46
CA GLN A 30 34.14 10.78 5.45
C GLN A 30 32.98 9.88 4.98
N LEU A 31 33.20 8.58 4.80
CA LEU A 31 32.15 7.63 4.39
C LEU A 31 31.19 7.23 5.52
N ALA A 32 31.61 7.29 6.78
CA ALA A 32 30.82 6.81 7.92
C ALA A 32 29.38 7.37 7.98
N PRO A 33 29.13 8.67 7.74
CA PRO A 33 27.77 9.22 7.68
C PRO A 33 26.93 8.61 6.56
N LEU A 34 27.52 8.30 5.40
CA LEU A 34 26.81 7.66 4.29
C LEU A 34 26.40 6.23 4.66
N VAL A 35 27.32 5.45 5.26
CA VAL A 35 27.05 4.09 5.72
C VAL A 35 25.96 4.07 6.80
N ALA A 36 26.10 4.91 7.84
CA ALA A 36 25.12 4.99 8.92
C ALA A 36 23.74 5.42 8.40
N LEU A 37 23.70 6.39 7.49
CA LEU A 37 22.45 6.84 6.88
C LEU A 37 21.80 5.73 6.06
N LEU A 38 22.55 5.06 5.21
CA LEU A 38 22.02 3.98 4.39
C LEU A 38 21.47 2.86 5.27
N ALA A 39 22.15 2.47 6.36
CA ALA A 39 21.65 1.47 7.30
C ALA A 39 20.32 1.88 7.97
N ILE A 40 20.18 3.14 8.41
CA ILE A 40 18.92 3.65 9.00
C ILE A 40 17.81 3.63 7.95
N VAL A 41 18.11 4.10 6.75
CA VAL A 41 17.18 4.11 5.63
C VAL A 41 16.77 2.69 5.24
N SER A 42 17.70 1.73 5.28
CA SER A 42 17.40 0.32 5.02
C SER A 42 16.36 -0.21 5.98
N LEU A 43 16.58 -0.01 7.29
CA LEU A 43 15.63 -0.43 8.31
C LEU A 43 14.27 0.21 8.09
N LEU A 44 14.23 1.49 7.73
CA LEU A 44 12.99 2.23 7.48
C LEU A 44 12.21 1.67 6.28
N ILE A 45 12.90 1.33 5.18
CA ILE A 45 12.24 0.73 4.02
C ILE A 45 11.73 -0.67 4.36
N ILE A 46 12.44 -1.49 5.15
CA ILE A 46 11.93 -2.81 5.60
C ILE A 46 10.62 -2.63 6.33
N VAL A 47 10.60 -1.74 7.33
CA VAL A 47 9.41 -1.48 8.14
C VAL A 47 8.25 -1.04 7.25
N ILE A 48 8.50 -0.16 6.28
CA ILE A 48 7.47 0.31 5.37
C ILE A 48 7.02 -0.76 4.39
N ASN A 49 7.92 -1.58 3.86
CA ASN A 49 7.56 -2.67 2.96
C ASN A 49 6.73 -3.73 3.70
N ALA A 50 7.05 -4.01 4.97
CA ALA A 50 6.23 -4.86 5.83
C ALA A 50 4.84 -4.26 6.07
N ILE A 51 4.75 -2.96 6.34
CA ILE A 51 3.47 -2.25 6.55
C ILE A 51 2.64 -2.21 5.25
N LEU A 52 3.26 -1.87 4.11
CA LEU A 52 2.60 -1.81 2.81
C LEU A 52 2.18 -3.19 2.31
N GLY A 53 2.99 -4.23 2.55
CA GLY A 53 2.67 -5.60 2.17
C GLY A 53 1.36 -6.09 2.76
N VAL A 54 1.09 -5.75 4.02
CA VAL A 54 -0.17 -6.07 4.72
C VAL A 54 -1.35 -5.25 4.18
N ALA A 55 -1.13 -3.98 3.87
CA ALA A 55 -2.19 -3.08 3.40
C ALA A 55 -2.62 -3.30 1.96
N MET A 56 -1.66 -3.64 1.11
CA MET A 56 -1.77 -3.55 -0.33
C MET A 56 -1.84 -4.93 -0.96
N GLU A 57 -2.35 -5.97 -0.28
CA GLU A 57 -2.58 -7.29 -0.89
C GLU A 57 -3.36 -7.19 -2.22
N SER A 58 -4.21 -6.17 -2.37
CA SER A 58 -4.95 -5.87 -3.61
C SER A 58 -4.07 -5.30 -4.74
N PHE A 59 -2.98 -4.59 -4.42
CA PHE A 59 -2.02 -4.09 -5.39
C PHE A 59 -0.87 -5.10 -5.50
N ARG A 60 -0.79 -5.79 -6.63
CA ARG A 60 0.25 -6.79 -6.95
C ARG A 60 1.69 -6.23 -7.02
N PHE A 61 1.93 -5.02 -6.53
CA PHE A 61 3.24 -4.37 -6.47
C PHE A 61 3.89 -4.62 -5.10
N GLN A 62 4.30 -5.87 -4.86
CA GLN A 62 5.18 -6.19 -3.74
C GLN A 62 6.62 -6.16 -4.27
N LEU A 63 7.43 -5.21 -3.78
CA LEU A 63 8.87 -5.25 -3.99
C LEU A 63 9.43 -6.40 -3.14
N PRO A 64 10.07 -7.42 -3.74
CA PRO A 64 10.68 -8.49 -2.98
C PRO A 64 11.62 -7.89 -1.94
N HIS A 65 11.46 -8.30 -0.67
CA HIS A 65 12.23 -7.73 0.44
C HIS A 65 13.76 -7.87 0.21
N GLU A 66 14.16 -8.94 -0.49
CA GLU A 66 15.52 -9.23 -0.92
C GLU A 66 16.08 -8.14 -1.86
N VAL A 67 15.31 -7.72 -2.86
CA VAL A 67 15.72 -6.69 -3.84
C VAL A 67 15.97 -5.37 -3.13
N THR A 68 15.15 -5.05 -2.13
CA THR A 68 15.32 -3.85 -1.32
C THR A 68 16.69 -3.84 -0.63
N MET A 69 17.13 -4.98 -0.10
CA MET A 69 18.45 -5.10 0.55
C MET A 69 19.63 -4.99 -0.42
N LEU A 70 19.47 -5.54 -1.62
CA LEU A 70 20.53 -5.54 -2.64
C LEU A 70 20.76 -4.16 -3.26
N VAL A 71 19.77 -3.26 -3.18
CA VAL A 71 19.92 -1.87 -3.63
C VAL A 71 20.90 -1.07 -2.75
N PHE A 72 21.09 -1.42 -1.47
CA PHE A 72 21.92 -0.61 -0.56
C PHE A 72 23.41 -0.59 -0.90
N PRO A 73 24.07 -1.72 -1.18
CA PRO A 73 25.43 -1.68 -1.71
C PRO A 73 25.54 -0.86 -3.00
N GLY A 74 24.52 -0.91 -3.86
CA GLY A 74 24.41 -0.08 -5.06
C GLY A 74 24.36 1.42 -4.75
N LEU A 75 23.49 1.84 -3.84
CA LEU A 75 23.38 3.25 -3.40
C LEU A 75 24.66 3.75 -2.73
N PHE A 76 25.31 2.92 -1.92
CA PHE A 76 26.62 3.22 -1.36
C PHE A 76 27.64 3.44 -2.48
N ALA A 77 27.70 2.53 -3.46
CA ALA A 77 28.59 2.62 -4.60
C ALA A 77 28.36 3.91 -5.41
N THR A 78 27.10 4.30 -5.61
CA THR A 78 26.72 5.56 -6.27
C THR A 78 27.21 6.79 -5.50
N GLY A 79 27.16 6.76 -4.16
CA GLY A 79 27.53 7.90 -3.31
C GLY A 79 29.02 8.02 -2.98
N ALA A 80 29.75 6.90 -2.90
CA ALA A 80 31.11 6.87 -2.36
C ALA A 80 32.11 7.69 -3.19
N GLY A 81 32.11 7.56 -4.51
CA GLY A 81 33.01 8.31 -5.41
C GLY A 81 32.79 9.83 -5.33
N PRO A 82 31.56 10.33 -5.56
CA PRO A 82 31.23 11.74 -5.39
C PRO A 82 31.55 12.28 -3.99
N LEU A 83 31.36 11.48 -2.94
CA LEU A 83 31.60 11.94 -1.56
C LEU A 83 33.09 12.03 -1.23
N LEU A 84 33.89 11.03 -1.61
CA LEU A 84 35.34 11.02 -1.33
C LEU A 84 36.15 11.98 -2.21
N VAL A 85 35.70 12.21 -3.45
CA VAL A 85 36.43 13.03 -4.43
C VAL A 85 35.71 14.34 -4.70
N GLY A 86 34.43 14.28 -5.02
CA GLY A 86 33.63 15.45 -5.34
C GLY A 86 33.49 16.42 -4.18
N GLN A 87 33.32 15.93 -2.93
CA GLN A 87 33.29 16.79 -1.74
C GLN A 87 34.57 17.61 -1.59
N GLU A 88 35.71 16.93 -1.62
CA GLU A 88 37.01 17.58 -1.50
C GLU A 88 37.29 18.57 -2.64
N ARG A 89 36.78 18.25 -3.83
CA ARG A 89 36.88 19.14 -4.99
C ARG A 89 36.05 20.41 -4.84
N SER A 90 34.82 20.30 -4.33
CA SER A 90 33.98 21.48 -4.06
C SER A 90 34.57 22.37 -2.97
N GLN A 91 35.23 21.76 -1.98
CA GLN A 91 35.85 22.47 -0.85
C GLN A 91 37.28 22.92 -1.17
N ARG A 92 37.78 22.65 -2.39
CA ARG A 92 39.17 22.87 -2.83
C ARG A 92 40.23 22.23 -1.92
N THR A 93 39.85 21.28 -1.06
CA THR A 93 40.79 20.54 -0.22
C THR A 93 41.58 19.53 -1.03
N ILE A 94 41.09 19.15 -2.22
CA ILE A 94 41.82 18.27 -3.14
C ILE A 94 43.08 18.94 -3.70
N ASP A 95 43.03 20.25 -3.93
CA ASP A 95 44.17 21.04 -4.40
C ASP A 95 45.23 21.11 -3.30
N TRP A 96 44.79 21.24 -2.04
CA TRP A 96 45.67 21.16 -0.88
C TRP A 96 46.33 19.78 -0.73
N LEU A 97 45.59 18.69 -0.95
CA LEU A 97 46.15 17.33 -0.92
C LEU A 97 47.19 17.10 -2.02
N ALA A 98 47.02 17.73 -3.19
CA ALA A 98 47.98 17.65 -4.28
C ALA A 98 49.31 18.38 -3.98
N LEU A 99 49.33 19.31 -3.02
CA LEU A 99 50.54 20.02 -2.56
C LEU A 99 51.34 19.23 -1.52
N LEU A 100 50.77 18.19 -0.91
CA LEU A 100 51.47 17.38 0.07
C LEU A 100 52.56 16.52 -0.60
N PRO A 101 53.68 16.21 0.08
CA PRO A 101 54.76 15.37 -0.44
C PRO A 101 54.36 13.88 -0.44
N ILE A 102 53.25 13.55 -1.09
CA ILE A 102 52.63 12.23 -1.13
C ILE A 102 52.34 11.90 -2.58
N SER A 103 52.69 10.69 -3.01
CA SER A 103 52.45 10.29 -4.39
C SER A 103 50.96 10.26 -4.72
N SER A 104 50.58 10.88 -5.85
CA SER A 104 49.21 10.90 -6.38
C SER A 104 48.64 9.49 -6.53
N LYS A 105 49.50 8.51 -6.87
CA LYS A 105 49.16 7.09 -6.92
C LYS A 105 48.64 6.57 -5.58
N ARG A 106 49.31 6.89 -4.47
CA ARG A 106 48.95 6.44 -3.11
C ARG A 106 47.64 7.07 -2.64
N LEU A 107 47.40 8.34 -2.94
CA LEU A 107 46.13 9.01 -2.62
C LEU A 107 44.96 8.38 -3.40
N ALA A 108 45.14 8.19 -4.71
CA ALA A 108 44.12 7.56 -5.56
C ALA A 108 43.79 6.13 -5.11
N THR A 109 44.80 5.30 -4.82
CA THR A 109 44.58 3.92 -4.37
C THR A 109 43.95 3.85 -2.99
N THR A 110 44.33 4.74 -2.06
CA THR A 110 43.73 4.77 -0.71
C THR A 110 42.24 5.07 -0.78
N LYS A 111 41.83 6.08 -1.56
CA LYS A 111 40.40 6.41 -1.74
C LYS A 111 39.62 5.25 -2.36
N LEU A 112 40.18 4.61 -3.40
CA LEU A 112 39.54 3.46 -4.03
C LEU A 112 39.42 2.28 -3.06
N LEU A 113 40.49 1.93 -2.34
CA LEU A 113 40.49 0.82 -1.38
C LEU A 113 39.53 1.07 -0.20
N VAL A 114 39.44 2.29 0.29
CA VAL A 114 38.47 2.66 1.34
C VAL A 114 37.03 2.55 0.81
N GLY A 115 36.78 2.96 -0.44
CA GLY A 115 35.50 2.74 -1.11
C GLY A 115 35.16 1.26 -1.27
N MET A 116 36.13 0.44 -1.69
CA MET A 116 35.96 -1.02 -1.82
C MET A 116 35.67 -1.69 -0.47
N ALA A 117 36.39 -1.31 0.58
CA ALA A 117 36.17 -1.83 1.93
C ALA A 117 34.78 -1.43 2.45
N GLY A 118 34.36 -0.18 2.24
CA GLY A 118 33.01 0.26 2.58
C GLY A 118 31.93 -0.52 1.82
N LEU A 119 32.13 -0.80 0.53
CA LEU A 119 31.22 -1.60 -0.27
C LEU A 119 31.11 -3.04 0.27
N ALA A 120 32.24 -3.64 0.64
CA ALA A 120 32.26 -4.98 1.26
C ALA A 120 31.50 -5.01 2.60
N VAL A 121 31.65 -3.98 3.44
CA VAL A 121 30.88 -3.84 4.68
C VAL A 121 29.39 -3.71 4.41
N MET A 122 28.98 -2.94 3.41
CA MET A 122 27.56 -2.81 3.02
C MET A 122 26.98 -4.13 2.51
N TRP A 123 27.76 -4.91 1.76
CA TRP A 123 27.36 -6.26 1.34
C TRP A 123 27.23 -7.21 2.54
N ALA A 124 28.20 -7.21 3.45
CA ALA A 124 28.12 -8.01 4.67
C ALA A 124 26.88 -7.66 5.51
N PHE A 125 26.56 -6.37 5.64
CA PHE A 125 25.36 -5.90 6.30
C PHE A 125 24.08 -6.36 5.58
N ALA A 126 23.99 -6.16 4.26
CA ALA A 126 22.82 -6.58 3.47
C ALA A 126 22.58 -8.10 3.59
N LEU A 127 23.65 -8.90 3.46
CA LEU A 127 23.57 -10.35 3.63
C LEU A 127 23.14 -10.73 5.05
N LEU A 128 23.69 -10.08 6.08
CA LEU A 128 23.31 -10.32 7.48
C LEU A 128 21.82 -10.02 7.72
N VAL A 129 21.29 -8.95 7.16
CA VAL A 129 19.86 -8.60 7.28
C VAL A 129 18.99 -9.62 6.53
N ILE A 130 19.36 -9.99 5.30
CA ILE A 130 18.64 -11.03 4.54
C ILE A 130 18.58 -12.34 5.34
N THR A 131 19.71 -12.76 5.93
CA THR A 131 19.77 -14.01 6.70
C THR A 131 19.07 -13.90 8.06
N ALA A 132 19.15 -12.75 8.74
CA ALA A 132 18.59 -12.58 10.08
C ALA A 132 17.06 -12.50 10.09
N PHE A 133 16.47 -11.93 9.03
CA PHE A 133 15.02 -11.75 8.93
C PHE A 133 14.33 -12.83 8.10
N ASP A 134 15.04 -13.91 7.75
CA ASP A 134 14.54 -15.01 6.91
C ASP A 134 13.85 -14.50 5.63
N LEU A 135 14.34 -13.39 5.08
CA LEU A 135 13.75 -12.75 3.90
C LEU A 135 13.96 -13.59 2.62
N GLY A 136 14.66 -14.72 2.73
CA GLY A 136 14.98 -15.68 1.68
C GLY A 136 14.40 -17.08 1.92
N GLN A 137 13.18 -17.19 2.46
CA GLN A 137 12.47 -18.47 2.59
C GLN A 137 12.39 -19.22 1.25
N ARG A 138 12.62 -20.54 1.26
CA ARG A 138 12.71 -21.37 0.04
C ARG A 138 11.48 -21.33 -0.87
N ASP A 139 10.29 -21.10 -0.31
CA ASP A 139 9.02 -21.15 -1.05
C ASP A 139 8.66 -19.80 -1.70
N THR A 140 9.25 -18.69 -1.23
CA THR A 140 8.97 -17.32 -1.70
C THR A 140 10.21 -16.58 -2.21
N SER A 141 11.40 -17.09 -1.93
CA SER A 141 12.67 -16.50 -2.37
C SER A 141 12.85 -16.74 -3.86
N HIS A 142 13.03 -15.65 -4.59
CA HIS A 142 13.35 -15.71 -6.01
C HIS A 142 14.84 -15.92 -6.28
N TRP A 143 15.69 -16.06 -5.24
CA TRP A 143 17.13 -15.86 -5.35
C TRP A 143 17.94 -16.70 -4.34
N THR A 144 18.43 -17.88 -4.75
CA THR A 144 19.31 -18.74 -3.94
C THR A 144 20.69 -18.91 -4.59
N ILE A 145 21.75 -18.97 -3.77
CA ILE A 145 23.08 -19.40 -4.21
C ILE A 145 23.06 -20.94 -4.27
N GLY A 146 22.95 -21.49 -5.48
CA GLY A 146 23.31 -22.89 -5.75
C GLY A 146 22.29 -23.99 -5.42
N GLY A 147 20.98 -23.75 -5.39
CA GLY A 147 20.03 -24.86 -5.19
C GLY A 147 18.56 -24.57 -5.42
N GLN A 148 18.00 -25.33 -6.38
CA GLN A 148 16.60 -25.47 -6.84
C GLN A 148 15.81 -24.21 -7.20
N THR A 149 15.23 -24.27 -8.40
CA THR A 149 14.45 -23.23 -9.06
C THR A 149 13.15 -22.93 -8.30
N GLY A 150 13.08 -21.78 -7.62
CA GLY A 150 11.80 -21.13 -7.37
C GLY A 150 11.13 -20.67 -8.67
N TYR A 151 9.96 -20.03 -8.59
CA TYR A 151 9.14 -19.55 -9.72
C TYR A 151 9.89 -18.75 -10.81
N SER A 152 11.07 -18.17 -10.52
CA SER A 152 11.89 -17.37 -11.44
C SER A 152 12.94 -18.16 -12.23
N GLY A 153 13.22 -19.42 -11.88
CA GLY A 153 14.09 -20.32 -12.65
C GLY A 153 15.58 -19.94 -12.74
N ASN A 154 16.10 -18.95 -12.00
CA ASN A 154 17.46 -18.43 -12.22
C ASN A 154 18.35 -18.36 -10.95
N PRO A 155 19.48 -19.11 -10.87
CA PRO A 155 20.35 -19.16 -9.69
C PRO A 155 21.44 -18.06 -9.57
N PHE A 156 21.42 -17.00 -10.40
CA PHE A 156 22.58 -16.10 -10.60
C PHE A 156 22.47 -14.63 -10.15
N SER A 157 21.53 -14.21 -9.30
CA SER A 157 21.41 -12.77 -8.92
C SER A 157 22.58 -12.20 -8.14
N TYR A 158 23.05 -12.86 -7.08
CA TYR A 158 24.03 -12.25 -6.18
C TYR A 158 25.33 -11.83 -6.90
N PRO A 159 25.95 -12.67 -7.75
CA PRO A 159 27.13 -12.27 -8.51
C PRO A 159 26.89 -11.09 -9.46
N VAL A 160 25.70 -11.02 -10.08
CA VAL A 160 25.30 -9.90 -10.95
C VAL A 160 25.25 -8.60 -10.16
N TRP A 161 24.58 -8.60 -9.01
CA TRP A 161 24.48 -7.40 -8.16
C TRP A 161 25.82 -7.00 -7.54
N ILE A 162 26.64 -7.95 -7.08
CA ILE A 162 27.98 -7.66 -6.54
C ILE A 162 28.84 -7.00 -7.61
N SER A 163 28.92 -7.61 -8.80
CA SER A 163 29.70 -7.04 -9.91
C SER A 163 29.13 -5.69 -10.36
N HIS A 164 27.81 -5.53 -10.39
CA HIS A 164 27.18 -4.27 -10.77
C HIS A 164 27.48 -3.15 -9.77
N SER A 165 27.37 -3.43 -8.46
CA SER A 165 27.73 -2.45 -7.43
C SER A 165 29.21 -2.05 -7.49
N LEU A 166 30.10 -2.99 -7.81
CA LEU A 166 31.52 -2.71 -8.05
C LEU A 166 31.73 -1.83 -9.28
N PHE A 167 31.06 -2.16 -10.39
CA PHE A 167 31.07 -1.35 -11.60
C PHE A 167 30.60 0.09 -11.32
N VAL A 168 29.47 0.26 -10.62
CA VAL A 168 28.92 1.56 -10.24
C VAL A 168 29.87 2.34 -9.34
N LEU A 169 30.57 1.68 -8.41
CA LEU A 169 31.57 2.32 -7.55
C LEU A 169 32.71 2.91 -8.40
N LEU A 170 33.26 2.11 -9.32
CA LEU A 170 34.35 2.53 -10.20
C LEU A 170 33.91 3.65 -11.15
N ALA A 171 32.72 3.51 -11.74
CA ALA A 171 32.08 4.55 -12.55
C ALA A 171 31.88 5.84 -11.75
N GLY A 172 31.44 5.75 -10.49
CA GLY A 172 31.27 6.89 -9.60
C GLY A 172 32.58 7.63 -9.33
N PHE A 173 33.67 6.90 -9.09
CA PHE A 173 35.00 7.50 -9.00
C PHE A 173 35.43 8.14 -10.31
N TYR A 174 35.28 7.44 -11.45
CA TYR A 174 35.66 7.98 -12.76
C TYR A 174 35.02 9.34 -13.02
N VAL A 175 33.70 9.42 -12.86
CA VAL A 175 32.95 10.64 -13.13
C VAL A 175 33.32 11.73 -12.13
N ALA A 176 33.51 11.41 -10.84
CA ALA A 176 33.92 12.37 -9.83
C ALA A 176 35.32 12.96 -10.09
N TRP A 177 36.25 12.16 -10.62
CA TRP A 177 37.55 12.63 -11.08
C TRP A 177 37.44 13.51 -12.32
N ARG A 178 36.53 13.18 -13.24
CA ARG A 178 36.42 13.89 -14.52
C ARG A 178 35.66 15.21 -14.42
N ILE A 179 34.58 15.26 -13.66
CA ILE A 179 33.66 16.39 -13.58
C ILE A 179 33.91 17.18 -12.30
N LYS A 180 34.11 18.50 -12.43
CA LYS A 180 34.40 19.39 -11.29
C LYS A 180 33.21 19.55 -10.34
N ASN A 181 32.00 19.68 -10.90
CA ASN A 181 30.78 19.89 -10.15
C ASN A 181 30.18 18.54 -9.71
N GLN A 182 29.92 18.40 -8.42
CA GLN A 182 29.39 17.17 -7.81
C GLN A 182 28.04 16.72 -8.39
N PHE A 183 27.15 17.68 -8.64
CA PHE A 183 25.80 17.38 -9.11
C PHE A 183 25.83 16.81 -10.53
N TYR A 184 26.60 17.46 -11.42
CA TYR A 184 26.81 16.94 -12.78
C TYR A 184 27.53 15.59 -12.77
N SER A 185 28.43 15.37 -11.80
CA SER A 185 29.05 14.06 -11.62
C SER A 185 28.04 12.97 -11.26
N LEU A 186 27.06 13.27 -10.43
CA LEU A 186 26.04 12.29 -10.07
C LEU A 186 25.06 12.03 -11.24
N ILE A 187 24.66 13.06 -11.97
CA ILE A 187 23.81 12.90 -13.15
C ILE A 187 24.50 12.05 -14.20
N ALA A 188 25.77 12.34 -14.51
CA ALA A 188 26.53 11.59 -15.51
C ALA A 188 26.80 10.14 -15.06
N LEU A 189 26.74 9.86 -13.75
CA LEU A 189 26.81 8.51 -13.22
C LEU A 189 25.55 7.69 -13.52
N ILE A 190 24.35 8.29 -13.58
CA ILE A 190 23.10 7.55 -13.86
C ILE A 190 23.18 6.75 -15.18
N PRO A 191 23.38 7.37 -16.37
CA PRO A 191 23.41 6.63 -17.61
C PRO A 191 24.58 5.66 -17.68
N LEU A 192 25.70 5.97 -17.00
CA LEU A 192 26.85 5.07 -16.91
C LEU A 192 26.55 3.85 -16.04
N ALA A 193 25.85 4.02 -14.91
CA ALA A 193 25.43 2.94 -14.03
C ALA A 193 24.45 2.00 -14.76
N PHE A 194 23.49 2.55 -15.51
CA PHE A 194 22.52 1.76 -16.27
C PHE A 194 23.06 1.22 -17.60
N SER A 195 24.30 1.53 -18.00
CA SER A 195 24.80 1.15 -19.31
C SER A 195 24.80 -0.37 -19.58
N PRO A 196 25.12 -1.27 -18.61
CA PRO A 196 25.01 -2.71 -18.84
C PRO A 196 23.56 -3.14 -19.09
N MET A 197 22.59 -2.57 -18.35
CA MET A 197 21.17 -2.89 -18.51
C MET A 197 20.65 -2.39 -19.86
N ILE A 198 21.02 -1.17 -20.27
CA ILE A 198 20.66 -0.61 -21.58
C ILE A 198 21.22 -1.50 -22.70
N ALA A 199 22.48 -1.94 -22.60
CA ALA A 199 23.09 -2.84 -23.59
C ALA A 199 22.33 -4.19 -23.67
N THR A 200 21.99 -4.78 -22.52
CA THR A 200 21.19 -6.02 -22.46
C THR A 200 19.79 -5.82 -23.05
N SER A 201 19.11 -4.71 -22.74
CA SER A 201 17.79 -4.40 -23.31
C SER A 201 17.84 -4.22 -24.83
N LEU A 202 18.87 -3.53 -25.34
CA LEU A 202 19.07 -3.37 -26.79
C LEU A 202 19.31 -4.72 -27.47
N ILE A 203 20.13 -5.59 -26.90
CA ILE A 203 20.39 -6.93 -27.45
C ILE A 203 19.15 -7.81 -27.42
N SER A 204 18.36 -7.74 -26.34
CA SER A 204 17.08 -8.45 -26.26
C SER A 204 16.16 -8.01 -27.39
N GLU A 205 16.10 -6.71 -27.69
CA GLU A 205 15.28 -6.16 -28.78
C GLU A 205 15.81 -6.58 -30.15
N PHE A 206 17.11 -6.42 -30.42
CA PHE A 206 17.71 -6.83 -31.70
C PHE A 206 17.62 -8.33 -31.96
N SER A 207 17.45 -9.16 -30.93
CA SER A 207 17.37 -10.60 -31.07
C SER A 207 15.95 -11.10 -31.37
N ASP A 208 14.91 -10.24 -31.31
CA ASP A 208 13.49 -10.57 -31.52
C ASP A 208 12.98 -11.79 -30.73
N ARG A 209 13.70 -12.16 -29.66
CA ARG A 209 13.39 -13.31 -28.82
C ARG A 209 13.12 -12.83 -27.42
N PRO A 210 11.96 -13.16 -26.83
CA PRO A 210 11.75 -12.96 -25.39
C PRO A 210 12.75 -13.87 -24.68
N MET A 211 13.90 -13.32 -24.31
CA MET A 211 14.89 -14.05 -23.53
C MET A 211 14.28 -14.30 -22.15
N ALA A 212 14.35 -15.55 -21.68
CA ALA A 212 14.04 -15.82 -20.28
C ALA A 212 14.93 -14.96 -19.38
N THR A 213 14.47 -14.72 -18.14
CA THR A 213 15.22 -13.98 -17.11
C THR A 213 16.66 -14.51 -16.94
N GLY A 214 16.83 -15.83 -17.07
CA GLY A 214 18.12 -16.54 -17.10
C GLY A 214 19.20 -15.94 -18.01
N PRO A 215 19.05 -16.08 -19.35
CA PRO A 215 19.99 -15.53 -20.32
C PRO A 215 20.26 -14.03 -20.19
N LEU A 216 19.25 -13.22 -19.85
CA LEU A 216 19.42 -11.77 -19.70
C LEU A 216 20.38 -11.41 -18.57
N ASP A 217 20.31 -12.12 -17.44
CA ASP A 217 21.21 -11.90 -16.32
C ASP A 217 22.67 -12.23 -16.66
N TRP A 218 22.91 -13.28 -17.45
CA TRP A 218 24.25 -13.64 -17.95
C TRP A 218 24.82 -12.58 -18.89
N ILE A 219 24.00 -12.07 -19.80
CA ILE A 219 24.40 -11.01 -20.73
C ILE A 219 24.71 -9.73 -19.94
N ASN A 220 23.85 -9.37 -18.98
CA ASN A 220 24.06 -8.23 -18.10
C ASN A 220 25.32 -8.37 -17.25
N PHE A 221 25.58 -9.57 -16.72
CA PHE A 221 26.81 -9.90 -16.01
C PHE A 221 28.04 -9.70 -16.91
N GLY A 222 28.00 -10.23 -18.14
CA GLY A 222 29.06 -10.09 -19.12
C GLY A 222 29.38 -8.62 -19.43
N PHE A 223 28.36 -7.80 -19.69
CA PHE A 223 28.53 -6.36 -19.91
C PHE A 223 29.06 -5.64 -18.67
N THR A 224 28.63 -6.05 -17.49
CA THR A 224 29.10 -5.47 -16.23
C THR A 224 30.58 -5.77 -16.01
N LEU A 225 31.03 -7.02 -16.21
CA LEU A 225 32.44 -7.40 -16.13
C LEU A 225 33.30 -6.67 -17.17
N LEU A 226 32.82 -6.56 -18.40
CA LEU A 226 33.48 -5.78 -19.45
C LEU A 226 33.58 -4.30 -19.05
N GLY A 227 32.51 -3.74 -18.49
CA GLY A 227 32.47 -2.39 -17.93
C GLY A 227 33.52 -2.19 -16.85
N ILE A 228 33.68 -3.13 -15.91
CA ILE A 228 34.72 -3.07 -14.86
C ILE A 228 36.12 -3.05 -15.48
N ALA A 229 36.39 -3.93 -16.45
CA ALA A 229 37.68 -4.02 -17.12
C ALA A 229 38.05 -2.72 -17.85
N ILE A 230 37.08 -2.02 -18.43
CA ILE A 230 37.27 -0.75 -19.13
C ILE A 230 37.36 0.44 -18.17
N VAL A 231 36.44 0.55 -17.21
CA VAL A 231 36.32 1.73 -16.34
C VAL A 231 37.45 1.79 -15.31
N THR A 232 37.95 0.66 -14.81
CA THR A 232 39.05 0.63 -13.83
C THR A 232 40.31 1.38 -14.29
N PRO A 233 40.93 1.06 -15.45
CA PRO A 233 42.13 1.77 -15.90
C PRO A 233 41.86 3.24 -16.24
N ILE A 234 40.68 3.56 -16.77
CA ILE A 234 40.31 4.95 -17.09
C ILE A 234 40.14 5.77 -15.81
N THR A 235 39.49 5.21 -14.78
CA THR A 235 39.36 5.81 -13.45
C THR A 235 40.72 6.13 -12.85
N TYR A 236 41.63 5.14 -12.88
CA TYR A 236 42.98 5.31 -12.35
C TYR A 236 43.77 6.39 -13.09
N ARG A 237 43.68 6.43 -14.42
CA ARG A 237 44.29 7.50 -15.24
C ARG A 237 43.68 8.87 -14.95
N ALA A 238 42.37 8.96 -14.80
CA ALA A 238 41.67 10.19 -14.45
C ALA A 238 42.09 10.71 -13.06
N ALA A 239 42.25 9.82 -12.09
CA ALA A 239 42.71 10.14 -10.75
C ALA A 239 44.16 10.69 -10.77
N ILE A 240 45.08 10.00 -11.44
CA ILE A 240 46.47 10.46 -11.57
C ILE A 240 46.55 11.81 -12.27
N ARG A 241 45.77 12.01 -13.34
CA ARG A 241 45.78 13.28 -14.08
C ARG A 241 45.25 14.44 -13.22
N THR A 242 44.27 14.18 -12.35
CA THR A 242 43.67 15.22 -11.50
C THR A 242 44.53 15.53 -10.28
N LEU A 243 45.21 14.54 -9.72
CA LEU A 243 46.11 14.67 -8.57
C LEU A 243 47.58 14.93 -8.97
N GLY A 244 47.87 14.92 -10.27
CA GLY A 244 49.20 15.23 -10.80
C GLY A 244 49.50 16.72 -10.69
N ALA A 245 50.77 17.10 -10.83
CA ALA A 245 51.15 18.50 -10.88
C ALA A 245 50.34 19.20 -11.98
N ALA A 246 49.64 20.28 -11.61
CA ALA A 246 48.99 21.11 -12.60
C ALA A 246 50.06 21.66 -13.55
N ASP A 247 49.80 21.62 -14.85
CA ASP A 247 50.67 22.26 -15.83
C ASP A 247 50.87 23.71 -15.39
N ALA A 248 52.12 24.17 -15.36
CA ALA A 248 52.42 25.56 -15.01
C ALA A 248 51.54 26.46 -15.89
N PRO A 249 50.82 27.44 -15.30
CA PRO A 249 49.99 28.32 -16.10
C PRO A 249 50.88 28.91 -17.19
N ALA A 250 50.55 28.64 -18.45
CA ALA A 250 51.25 29.23 -19.57
C ALA A 250 51.19 30.74 -19.31
N VAL A 251 52.36 31.35 -19.07
CA VAL A 251 52.48 32.78 -18.83
C VAL A 251 52.03 33.46 -20.11
N THR A 252 50.73 33.69 -20.21
CA THR A 252 50.15 34.57 -21.21
C THR A 252 50.60 35.95 -20.77
N PRO A 253 51.39 36.67 -21.60
CA PRO A 253 51.85 38.00 -21.23
C PRO A 253 50.64 38.83 -20.82
N LEU A 254 50.77 39.57 -19.72
CA LEU A 254 49.71 40.39 -19.08
C LEU A 254 48.94 41.34 -20.05
N LEU A 255 49.40 41.50 -21.28
CA LEU A 255 48.73 42.25 -22.34
C LEU A 255 47.63 41.49 -23.09
N ASP A 256 47.66 40.15 -23.14
CA ASP A 256 46.64 39.33 -23.81
C ASP A 256 45.70 38.69 -22.79
N VAL A 257 45.01 39.55 -22.03
CA VAL A 257 43.73 39.13 -21.45
C VAL A 257 42.81 38.85 -22.63
N ALA A 258 42.63 37.57 -22.93
CA ALA A 258 41.76 37.12 -24.01
C ALA A 258 40.44 37.94 -24.01
N PRO A 259 39.92 38.37 -25.16
CA PRO A 259 38.73 39.22 -25.23
C PRO A 259 37.48 38.60 -24.59
N HIS A 260 37.51 37.31 -24.24
CA HIS A 260 36.45 36.55 -23.55
C HIS A 260 36.82 36.17 -22.11
N SER A 261 37.78 36.87 -21.49
CA SER A 261 38.07 36.69 -20.07
C SER A 261 36.82 37.05 -19.24
N PRO A 262 36.38 36.21 -18.29
CA PRO A 262 35.27 36.53 -17.40
C PRO A 262 35.51 37.81 -16.57
N ALA A 263 36.76 38.27 -16.44
CA ALA A 263 37.12 39.54 -15.83
C ALA A 263 36.80 40.77 -16.72
N ARG A 264 36.62 40.59 -18.04
CA ARG A 264 36.24 41.66 -18.98
C ARG A 264 34.73 41.66 -19.26
N GLU A 265 34.10 40.48 -19.35
CA GLU A 265 32.62 40.36 -19.40
C GLU A 265 31.96 40.95 -18.14
N THR A 266 32.60 40.88 -16.97
CA THR A 266 32.10 41.51 -15.73
C THR A 266 32.28 43.02 -15.69
N ASN A 267 33.20 43.59 -16.47
CA ASN A 267 33.41 45.04 -16.53
C ASN A 267 32.56 45.71 -17.62
N ASP A 268 32.19 45.00 -18.69
CA ASP A 268 31.39 45.56 -19.81
C ASP A 268 29.90 45.16 -19.78
N SER A 269 29.50 44.14 -19.00
CA SER A 269 28.08 43.84 -18.81
C SER A 269 27.47 44.72 -17.72
N ILE A 270 26.68 45.71 -18.13
CA ILE A 270 25.81 46.46 -17.21
C ILE A 270 24.96 45.44 -16.46
N ALA A 271 25.13 45.36 -15.14
CA ALA A 271 24.32 44.48 -14.32
C ALA A 271 22.83 44.78 -14.58
N PRO A 272 22.00 43.76 -14.88
CA PRO A 272 20.61 43.99 -15.22
C PRO A 272 19.90 44.73 -14.09
N THR A 273 19.28 45.87 -14.43
CA THR A 273 18.48 46.66 -13.48
C THR A 273 17.10 46.04 -13.38
N PHE A 274 16.72 45.61 -12.17
CA PHE A 274 15.41 45.03 -11.92
C PHE A 274 14.51 46.02 -11.19
N GLY A 275 13.23 46.08 -11.58
CA GLY A 275 12.23 46.94 -10.92
C GLY A 275 11.77 46.44 -9.55
N THR A 276 12.12 45.22 -9.15
CA THR A 276 11.75 44.63 -7.85
C THR A 276 12.95 43.95 -7.18
N GLN A 277 12.89 43.81 -5.86
CA GLN A 277 13.95 43.15 -5.06
C GLN A 277 13.97 41.61 -5.22
N THR A 278 12.88 41.00 -5.71
CA THR A 278 12.77 39.53 -5.87
C THR A 278 13.24 39.05 -7.24
N ALA A 279 13.03 39.86 -8.29
CA ALA A 279 13.50 39.58 -9.64
C ALA A 279 15.01 39.27 -9.75
N PRO A 280 15.95 40.00 -9.10
CA PRO A 280 17.38 39.65 -9.17
C PRO A 280 17.68 38.28 -8.55
N ILE A 281 16.99 37.90 -7.47
CA ILE A 281 17.19 36.59 -6.82
C ILE A 281 16.69 35.47 -7.74
N ILE A 282 15.53 35.65 -8.36
CA ILE A 282 14.98 34.69 -9.34
C ILE A 282 15.93 34.59 -10.55
N TRP A 283 16.37 35.72 -11.08
CA TRP A 283 17.30 35.77 -12.20
C TRP A 283 18.61 35.05 -11.86
N GLN A 284 19.16 35.28 -10.68
CA GLN A 284 20.38 34.62 -10.19
C GLN A 284 20.17 33.12 -10.02
N SER A 285 19.01 32.68 -9.52
CA SER A 285 18.67 31.26 -9.38
C SER A 285 18.66 30.56 -10.74
N ILE A 286 17.99 31.16 -11.74
CA ILE A 286 17.98 30.64 -13.12
C ILE A 286 19.40 30.59 -13.68
N HIS A 287 20.15 31.70 -13.58
CA HIS A 287 21.44 31.82 -14.26
C HIS A 287 22.53 30.96 -13.66
N SER A 288 22.51 30.78 -12.35
CA SER A 288 23.51 29.96 -11.67
C SER A 288 23.24 28.46 -11.76
N ALA A 289 22.02 28.05 -12.11
CA ALA A 289 21.61 26.66 -12.18
C ALA A 289 21.12 26.21 -13.58
N LYS A 290 21.35 26.99 -14.66
CA LYS A 290 20.79 26.71 -16.01
C LYS A 290 20.99 25.26 -16.46
N GLY A 291 22.21 24.73 -16.32
CA GLY A 291 22.52 23.35 -16.72
C GLY A 291 21.79 22.31 -15.88
N MET A 292 21.74 22.49 -14.55
CA MET A 292 20.97 21.62 -13.66
C MET A 292 19.47 21.66 -13.99
N LEU A 293 18.90 22.85 -14.15
CA LEU A 293 17.47 23.01 -14.47
C LEU A 293 17.12 22.37 -15.80
N ALA A 294 17.94 22.56 -16.84
CA ALA A 294 17.73 21.94 -18.15
C ALA A 294 17.73 20.40 -18.06
N ILE A 295 18.64 19.82 -17.28
CA ILE A 295 18.69 18.37 -17.06
C ILE A 295 17.43 17.88 -16.32
N LEU A 296 17.00 18.58 -15.26
CA LEU A 296 15.82 18.20 -14.49
C LEU A 296 14.54 18.28 -15.34
N ILE A 297 14.41 19.31 -16.18
CA ILE A 297 13.31 19.42 -17.16
C ILE A 297 13.39 18.26 -18.16
N GLY A 298 14.59 17.92 -18.66
CA GLY A 298 14.80 16.78 -19.54
C GLY A 298 14.38 15.45 -18.92
N MET A 299 14.71 15.21 -17.65
CA MET A 299 14.28 14.02 -16.90
C MET A 299 12.76 13.93 -16.77
N LEU A 300 12.09 15.04 -16.47
CA LEU A 300 10.62 15.11 -16.41
C LEU A 300 9.99 14.81 -17.78
N LEU A 301 10.55 15.37 -18.86
CA LEU A 301 10.07 15.12 -20.21
C LEU A 301 10.26 13.65 -20.64
N VAL A 302 11.43 13.05 -20.39
CA VAL A 302 11.69 11.64 -20.69
C VAL A 302 10.74 10.74 -19.93
N SER A 303 10.49 11.02 -18.66
CA SER A 303 9.54 10.26 -17.84
C SER A 303 8.10 10.39 -18.35
N PHE A 304 7.70 11.60 -18.75
CA PHE A 304 6.39 11.84 -19.35
C PHE A 304 6.23 11.09 -20.69
N LEU A 305 7.23 11.11 -21.56
CA LEU A 305 7.23 10.34 -22.81
C LEU A 305 7.17 8.83 -22.55
N ALA A 306 7.84 8.34 -21.51
CA ALA A 306 7.74 6.94 -21.10
C ALA A 306 6.33 6.58 -20.60
N ALA A 307 5.66 7.48 -19.88
CA ALA A 307 4.26 7.29 -19.48
C ALA A 307 3.31 7.25 -20.69
N ILE A 308 3.51 8.13 -21.68
CA ILE A 308 2.77 8.10 -22.95
C ILE A 308 3.00 6.76 -23.66
N GLN A 309 4.26 6.33 -23.75
CA GLN A 309 4.60 5.08 -24.40
C GLN A 309 3.96 3.90 -23.69
N MET A 310 3.97 3.89 -22.34
CA MET A 310 3.35 2.85 -21.52
C MET A 310 1.83 2.74 -21.76
N ALA A 311 1.17 3.88 -21.97
CA ALA A 311 -0.25 3.91 -22.31
C ALA A 311 -0.57 3.37 -23.71
N ALA A 312 0.42 3.33 -24.62
CA ALA A 312 0.26 2.87 -25.99
C ALA A 312 0.69 1.39 -26.22
N VAL A 313 0.99 0.63 -25.16
CA VAL A 313 1.78 -0.63 -25.18
C VAL A 313 1.11 -1.85 -25.83
N ASP A 314 -0.09 -1.77 -26.39
CA ASP A 314 -0.61 -2.88 -27.21
C ASP A 314 0.32 -3.28 -28.39
N ARG A 315 1.38 -2.50 -28.70
CA ARG A 315 2.23 -2.70 -29.91
C ARG A 315 3.75 -2.82 -29.74
N TYR A 316 4.38 -2.60 -28.57
CA TYR A 316 5.86 -2.54 -28.49
C TYR A 316 6.45 -3.41 -27.37
N ARG A 317 7.11 -4.51 -27.74
CA ARG A 317 7.61 -5.55 -26.81
C ARG A 317 9.00 -5.29 -26.20
N GLY A 318 9.82 -4.40 -26.76
CA GLY A 318 11.22 -4.20 -26.34
C GLY A 318 11.49 -3.23 -25.21
N ILE A 319 10.90 -2.04 -25.28
CA ILE A 319 11.17 -0.94 -24.33
C ILE A 319 10.52 -1.20 -22.97
N ILE A 320 9.63 -2.19 -22.87
CA ILE A 320 8.86 -2.52 -21.66
C ILE A 320 9.78 -2.71 -20.44
N GLY A 321 10.94 -3.33 -20.60
CA GLY A 321 11.89 -3.53 -19.49
C GLY A 321 12.52 -2.23 -18.96
N LEU A 322 12.63 -1.18 -19.78
CA LEU A 322 13.18 0.11 -19.40
C LEU A 322 12.12 1.10 -18.93
N LEU A 323 10.85 0.92 -19.31
CA LEU A 323 9.75 1.85 -18.96
C LEU A 323 9.67 2.15 -17.45
N PRO A 324 9.72 1.16 -16.53
CA PRO A 324 9.68 1.45 -15.10
C PRO A 324 10.83 2.37 -14.65
N TRP A 325 12.04 2.18 -15.18
CA TRP A 325 13.21 2.99 -14.84
C TRP A 325 13.10 4.42 -15.37
N LEU A 326 12.55 4.58 -16.58
CA LEU A 326 12.29 5.90 -17.17
C LEU A 326 11.18 6.65 -16.40
N LEU A 327 10.17 5.93 -15.90
CA LEU A 327 9.13 6.50 -15.05
C LEU A 327 9.70 7.00 -13.70
N LEU A 328 10.70 6.33 -13.14
CA LEU A 328 11.37 6.77 -11.91
C LEU A 328 12.16 8.09 -12.06
N MET A 329 12.42 8.55 -13.30
CA MET A 329 13.10 9.83 -13.53
C MET A 329 12.26 11.03 -13.08
N ALA A 330 10.92 10.96 -13.17
CA ALA A 330 10.06 12.06 -12.70
C ALA A 330 10.15 12.28 -11.19
N PRO A 331 9.86 11.31 -10.31
CA PRO A 331 9.96 11.53 -8.86
C PRO A 331 11.38 11.92 -8.45
N LEU A 332 12.41 11.38 -9.10
CA LEU A 332 13.80 11.77 -8.86
C LEU A 332 14.04 13.25 -9.22
N ALA A 333 13.56 13.69 -10.39
CA ALA A 333 13.67 15.08 -10.82
C ALA A 333 12.91 16.04 -9.89
N VAL A 334 11.71 15.66 -9.42
CA VAL A 334 10.96 16.45 -8.41
C VAL A 334 11.75 16.56 -7.11
N CYS A 335 12.37 15.47 -6.65
CA CYS A 335 13.21 15.50 -5.46
C CYS A 335 14.38 16.47 -5.62
N TRP A 336 15.09 16.37 -6.73
CA TRP A 336 16.27 17.18 -6.99
C TRP A 336 15.92 18.64 -7.26
N LEU A 337 14.76 18.94 -7.83
CA LEU A 337 14.20 20.29 -7.86
C LEU A 337 13.95 20.82 -6.44
N GLY A 338 13.43 20.01 -5.52
CA GLY A 338 13.28 20.39 -4.11
C GLY A 338 14.62 20.71 -3.44
N ILE A 339 15.63 19.86 -3.65
CA ILE A 339 16.98 20.08 -3.10
C ILE A 339 17.65 21.32 -3.71
N SER A 340 17.43 21.58 -4.99
CA SER A 340 18.09 22.67 -5.72
C SER A 340 17.81 24.05 -5.13
N VAL A 341 16.66 24.20 -4.45
CA VAL A 341 16.25 25.43 -3.74
C VAL A 341 17.32 25.90 -2.76
N PHE A 342 17.88 24.98 -1.96
CA PHE A 342 18.80 25.32 -0.86
C PHE A 342 20.23 24.83 -1.08
N LYS A 343 20.48 23.92 -2.02
CA LYS A 343 21.79 23.24 -2.16
C LYS A 343 22.45 23.34 -3.54
N HIS A 344 22.00 24.25 -4.41
CA HIS A 344 22.76 24.52 -5.64
C HIS A 344 24.17 25.07 -5.33
N ASP A 345 25.06 25.10 -6.34
CA ASP A 345 26.47 25.47 -6.16
C ASP A 345 26.64 26.84 -5.45
N GLY A 346 27.35 26.84 -4.31
CA GLY A 346 27.54 28.02 -3.45
C GLY A 346 26.29 28.57 -2.75
N ALA A 347 25.17 27.84 -2.72
CA ALA A 347 23.89 28.35 -2.22
C ALA A 347 23.94 28.83 -0.77
N SER A 348 24.61 28.10 0.14
CA SER A 348 24.67 28.51 1.56
C SER A 348 25.40 29.85 1.75
N GLU A 349 26.47 30.08 1.00
CA GLU A 349 27.23 31.34 1.06
C GLU A 349 26.46 32.49 0.42
N ARG A 350 25.72 32.23 -0.66
CA ARG A 350 24.88 33.24 -1.33
C ARG A 350 23.66 33.62 -0.49
N VAL A 351 23.01 32.64 0.11
CA VAL A 351 21.85 32.86 0.99
C VAL A 351 22.28 33.61 2.25
N ARG A 352 23.46 33.30 2.78
CA ARG A 352 24.10 34.09 3.84
C ARG A 352 24.45 35.51 3.39
N PHE A 353 25.00 35.67 2.19
CA PHE A 353 25.27 37.00 1.62
C PHE A 353 24.00 37.86 1.52
N LEU A 354 22.86 37.27 1.16
CA LEU A 354 21.57 37.97 1.17
C LEU A 354 21.14 38.34 2.60
N ALA A 355 21.43 37.49 3.59
CA ALA A 355 21.19 37.76 5.01
C ALA A 355 22.02 38.95 5.51
N ASP A 356 23.31 38.96 5.18
CA ASP A 356 24.26 40.03 5.56
C ASP A 356 23.87 41.39 4.95
N ARG A 357 23.09 41.39 3.85
CA ARG A 357 22.53 42.59 3.21
C ARG A 357 21.10 42.92 3.66
N GLY A 358 20.58 42.24 4.67
CA GLY A 358 19.28 42.54 5.27
C GLY A 358 18.07 42.16 4.41
N VAL A 359 18.22 41.24 3.44
CA VAL A 359 17.07 40.76 2.66
C VAL A 359 16.18 39.90 3.54
N SER A 360 14.88 40.21 3.58
CA SER A 360 13.94 39.48 4.45
C SER A 360 13.87 37.98 4.10
N PRO A 361 13.91 37.07 5.09
CA PRO A 361 13.89 35.62 4.85
C PRO A 361 12.71 35.12 4.03
N GLY A 362 11.50 35.69 4.25
CA GLY A 362 10.31 35.31 3.50
C GLY A 362 10.41 35.62 2.01
N LYS A 363 10.92 36.81 1.64
CA LYS A 363 11.15 37.17 0.23
C LYS A 363 12.16 36.22 -0.43
N THR A 364 13.26 35.92 0.26
CA THR A 364 14.27 34.98 -0.22
C THR A 364 13.67 33.59 -0.42
N TYR A 365 12.88 33.10 0.54
CA TYR A 365 12.19 31.82 0.45
C TYR A 365 11.32 31.74 -0.82
N PHE A 366 10.37 32.66 -0.99
CA PHE A 366 9.48 32.63 -2.14
C PHE A 366 10.22 32.81 -3.48
N ALA A 367 11.27 33.64 -3.52
CA ALA A 367 12.07 33.84 -4.72
C ALA A 367 12.84 32.57 -5.13
N LEU A 368 13.38 31.81 -4.17
CA LEU A 368 14.06 30.54 -4.44
C LEU A 368 13.10 29.45 -4.94
N HIS A 369 11.87 29.44 -4.43
CA HIS A 369 10.83 28.47 -4.81
C HIS A 369 10.14 28.77 -6.16
N ALA A 370 10.18 30.02 -6.64
CA ALA A 370 9.45 30.43 -7.84
C ALA A 370 9.77 29.58 -9.08
N VAL A 371 11.05 29.31 -9.35
CA VAL A 371 11.49 28.58 -10.55
C VAL A 371 11.12 27.09 -10.49
N PRO A 372 11.46 26.33 -9.42
CA PRO A 372 11.04 24.94 -9.32
C PRO A 372 9.53 24.75 -9.34
N ILE A 373 8.77 25.62 -8.65
CA ILE A 373 7.30 25.54 -8.65
C ILE A 373 6.75 25.78 -10.06
N ALA A 374 7.26 26.77 -10.80
CA ALA A 374 6.84 27.02 -12.17
C ALA A 374 7.09 25.81 -13.09
N ILE A 375 8.23 25.13 -12.95
CA ILE A 375 8.54 23.90 -13.69
C ILE A 375 7.53 22.80 -13.33
N LEU A 376 7.27 22.56 -12.04
CA LEU A 376 6.34 21.53 -11.58
C LEU A 376 4.89 21.81 -12.04
N CYS A 377 4.44 23.06 -11.92
CA CYS A 377 3.12 23.47 -12.41
C CYS A 377 3.00 23.28 -13.93
N GLY A 378 4.05 23.64 -14.69
CA GLY A 378 4.10 23.40 -16.12
C GLY A 378 4.02 21.91 -16.47
N SER A 379 4.79 21.06 -15.78
CA SER A 379 4.74 19.61 -15.97
C SER A 379 3.39 19.00 -15.62
N LEU A 380 2.76 19.44 -14.53
CA LEU A 380 1.42 19.00 -14.12
C LEU A 380 0.34 19.47 -15.10
N LEU A 381 0.47 20.67 -15.67
CA LEU A 381 -0.43 21.16 -16.71
C LEU A 381 -0.34 20.27 -17.97
N VAL A 382 0.88 19.98 -18.43
CA VAL A 382 1.12 19.08 -19.57
C VAL A 382 0.54 17.70 -19.30
N TYR A 383 0.77 17.15 -18.10
CA TYR A 383 0.17 15.88 -17.67
C TYR A 383 -1.36 15.93 -17.68
N GLY A 384 -1.96 16.98 -17.13
CA GLY A 384 -3.41 17.16 -17.09
C GLY A 384 -4.04 17.27 -18.49
N LEU A 385 -3.42 18.04 -19.39
CA LEU A 385 -3.84 18.15 -20.78
C LEU A 385 -3.78 16.78 -21.48
N TRP A 386 -2.70 16.02 -21.28
CA TRP A 386 -2.59 14.66 -21.83
C TRP A 386 -3.63 13.70 -21.25
N ASN A 387 -3.81 13.71 -19.94
CA ASN A 387 -4.80 12.86 -19.26
C ASN A 387 -6.23 13.14 -19.79
N LEU A 388 -6.59 14.41 -20.00
CA LEU A 388 -7.85 14.79 -20.66
C LEU A 388 -7.98 14.23 -22.08
N THR A 389 -6.89 14.22 -22.87
CA THR A 389 -6.94 13.65 -24.23
C THR A 389 -7.12 12.14 -24.26
N ILE A 390 -6.59 11.41 -23.28
CA ILE A 390 -6.75 9.95 -23.17
C ILE A 390 -8.18 9.60 -22.74
N ILE A 391 -8.66 10.20 -21.65
CA ILE A 391 -10.01 9.95 -21.12
C ILE A 391 -11.08 10.20 -22.19
N HIS A 392 -10.89 11.23 -23.02
CA HIS A 392 -11.84 11.56 -24.09
C HIS A 392 -11.77 10.62 -25.30
N ARG A 393 -10.62 9.99 -25.57
CA ARG A 393 -10.41 9.12 -26.74
C ARG A 393 -10.78 7.67 -26.48
N GLU A 394 -10.58 7.18 -25.25
CA GLU A 394 -10.78 5.78 -24.88
C GLU A 394 -11.78 5.68 -23.72
N ALA A 395 -13.08 5.72 -24.04
CA ALA A 395 -14.12 5.62 -23.03
C ALA A 395 -14.19 4.26 -22.29
N VAL A 396 -13.38 3.24 -22.66
CA VAL A 396 -13.47 1.87 -22.10
C VAL A 396 -12.15 1.08 -22.21
N SER A 397 -10.98 1.62 -21.85
CA SER A 397 -9.78 0.79 -21.63
C SER A 397 -9.49 0.66 -20.13
N ASP A 398 -9.33 -0.57 -19.63
CA ASP A 398 -9.00 -0.85 -18.21
C ASP A 398 -7.70 -0.13 -17.77
N PHE A 399 -6.84 0.23 -18.72
CA PHE A 399 -5.64 1.02 -18.47
C PHE A 399 -5.95 2.47 -18.07
N ALA A 400 -6.91 3.13 -18.73
CA ALA A 400 -7.29 4.50 -18.40
C ALA A 400 -7.86 4.61 -16.97
N ALA A 401 -8.54 3.57 -16.48
CA ALA A 401 -9.00 3.50 -15.10
C ALA A 401 -7.86 3.42 -14.06
N GLY A 402 -6.66 3.00 -14.48
CA GLY A 402 -5.47 2.90 -13.63
C GLY A 402 -4.62 4.18 -13.55
N LEU A 403 -4.86 5.19 -14.39
CA LEU A 403 -4.08 6.43 -14.35
C LEU A 403 -4.51 7.31 -13.15
N PRO A 404 -3.56 7.83 -12.35
CA PRO A 404 -3.90 8.69 -11.23
C PRO A 404 -4.57 9.99 -11.70
N SER A 405 -5.51 10.52 -10.92
CA SER A 405 -6.11 11.81 -11.23
C SER A 405 -5.07 12.95 -11.15
N LEU A 406 -5.34 14.10 -11.79
CA LEU A 406 -4.49 15.29 -11.67
C LEU A 406 -4.30 15.72 -10.21
N VAL A 407 -5.34 15.62 -9.39
CA VAL A 407 -5.29 15.94 -7.95
C VAL A 407 -4.38 14.96 -7.21
N THR A 408 -4.49 13.67 -7.52
CA THR A 408 -3.61 12.63 -6.94
C THR A 408 -2.15 12.90 -7.31
N MET A 409 -1.87 13.20 -8.58
CA MET A 409 -0.51 13.53 -9.04
C MET A 409 0.03 14.81 -8.40
N LEU A 410 -0.80 15.85 -8.29
CA LEU A 410 -0.43 17.09 -7.59
C LEU A 410 -0.04 16.79 -6.14
N MET A 411 -0.83 16.00 -5.41
CA MET A 411 -0.54 15.63 -4.03
C MET A 411 0.78 14.88 -3.90
N ILE A 412 1.03 13.88 -4.77
CA ILE A 412 2.29 13.13 -4.78
C ILE A 412 3.48 14.06 -5.07
N VAL A 413 3.38 14.91 -6.09
CA VAL A 413 4.45 15.86 -6.46
C VAL A 413 4.72 16.84 -5.31
N VAL A 414 3.68 17.37 -4.67
CA VAL A 414 3.81 18.28 -3.52
C VAL A 414 4.50 17.59 -2.36
N TRP A 415 4.12 16.36 -2.00
CA TRP A 415 4.76 15.61 -0.92
C TRP A 415 6.24 15.35 -1.21
N ILE A 416 6.55 14.85 -2.40
CA ILE A 416 7.93 14.56 -2.81
C ILE A 416 8.77 15.85 -2.76
N TYR A 417 8.25 16.94 -3.31
CA TYR A 417 8.92 18.23 -3.33
C TYR A 417 9.12 18.78 -1.90
N ALA A 418 8.07 18.77 -1.07
CA ALA A 418 8.06 19.28 0.29
C ALA A 418 9.08 18.55 1.18
N ILE A 419 9.09 17.22 1.14
CA ILE A 419 10.06 16.41 1.89
C ILE A 419 11.48 16.67 1.38
N SER A 420 11.66 16.75 0.06
CA SER A 420 13.00 16.92 -0.52
C SER A 420 13.62 18.28 -0.20
N GLN A 421 12.86 19.37 -0.25
CA GLN A 421 13.35 20.67 0.17
C GLN A 421 13.67 20.70 1.68
N TRP A 422 12.87 20.01 2.49
CA TRP A 422 13.06 19.91 3.93
C TRP A 422 14.36 19.18 4.25
N VAL A 423 14.56 17.99 3.66
CA VAL A 423 15.82 17.23 3.78
C VAL A 423 17.03 18.08 3.40
N SER A 424 16.93 18.91 2.36
CA SER A 424 18.04 19.75 1.91
C SER A 424 18.42 20.86 2.91
N GLN A 425 17.53 21.33 3.78
CA GLN A 425 17.90 22.24 4.86
C GLN A 425 18.58 21.51 6.03
N PHE A 426 18.15 20.28 6.33
CA PHE A 426 18.71 19.47 7.43
C PHE A 426 20.10 18.93 7.12
N VAL A 427 20.28 18.46 5.91
CA VAL A 427 21.51 17.80 5.49
C VAL A 427 22.51 18.83 4.96
N ARG A 428 23.74 18.82 5.48
CA ARG A 428 24.75 19.80 5.07
C ARG A 428 25.29 19.56 3.67
N THR A 429 25.55 18.31 3.34
CA THR A 429 26.20 17.93 2.09
C THR A 429 25.17 17.72 0.99
N LEU A 430 25.45 18.25 -0.20
CA LEU A 430 24.58 18.11 -1.36
C LEU A 430 24.37 16.62 -1.69
N ILE A 431 25.44 15.85 -1.79
CA ILE A 431 25.39 14.42 -2.15
C ILE A 431 24.48 13.62 -1.23
N LEU A 432 24.61 13.83 0.09
CA LEU A 432 23.78 13.12 1.06
C LEU A 432 22.31 13.53 0.92
N SER A 433 22.01 14.80 0.64
CA SER A 433 20.64 15.26 0.36
C SER A 433 20.07 14.61 -0.89
N VAL A 434 20.88 14.51 -1.95
CA VAL A 434 20.49 14.00 -3.27
C VAL A 434 20.21 12.50 -3.27
N ILE A 435 20.89 11.76 -2.38
CA ILE A 435 20.61 10.33 -2.13
C ILE A 435 19.44 10.16 -1.16
N LEU A 436 19.38 10.94 -0.08
CA LEU A 436 18.42 10.75 0.99
C LEU A 436 17.01 11.21 0.64
N ALA A 437 16.88 12.35 -0.03
CA ALA A 437 15.58 12.96 -0.28
C ALA A 437 14.64 12.10 -1.13
N PRO A 438 15.09 11.42 -2.22
CA PRO A 438 14.23 10.49 -2.95
C PRO A 438 13.71 9.37 -2.06
N ILE A 439 14.57 8.82 -1.21
CA ILE A 439 14.20 7.69 -0.36
C ILE A 439 13.20 8.12 0.70
N LEU A 440 13.49 9.20 1.44
CA LEU A 440 12.57 9.72 2.45
C LEU A 440 11.25 10.21 1.86
N SER A 441 11.28 10.77 0.64
CA SER A 441 10.07 11.17 -0.08
C SER A 441 9.21 9.96 -0.42
N LEU A 442 9.78 8.90 -1.01
CA LEU A 442 9.05 7.68 -1.35
C LEU A 442 8.50 6.99 -0.09
N VAL A 443 9.31 6.91 0.97
CA VAL A 443 8.90 6.42 2.29
C VAL A 443 7.70 7.20 2.82
N THR A 444 7.76 8.53 2.78
CA THR A 444 6.69 9.38 3.27
C THR A 444 5.43 9.25 2.41
N VAL A 445 5.57 9.24 1.09
CA VAL A 445 4.44 9.01 0.17
C VAL A 445 3.81 7.65 0.45
N GLY A 446 4.60 6.59 0.57
CA GLY A 446 4.12 5.24 0.90
C GLY A 446 3.37 5.20 2.24
N TRP A 447 3.92 5.82 3.27
CA TRP A 447 3.26 5.95 4.57
C TRP A 447 1.94 6.73 4.49
N LEU A 448 1.89 7.84 3.77
CA LEU A 448 0.68 8.64 3.63
C LEU A 448 -0.39 7.94 2.79
N VAL A 449 0.00 7.19 1.75
CA VAL A 449 -0.90 6.32 0.99
C VAL A 449 -1.44 5.20 1.87
N PHE A 450 -0.58 4.55 2.66
CA PHE A 450 -1.00 3.56 3.66
C PHE A 450 -1.99 4.16 4.66
N ALA A 451 -1.68 5.34 5.21
CA ALA A 451 -2.56 6.04 6.13
C ALA A 451 -3.94 6.31 5.51
N TYR A 452 -3.99 6.77 4.26
CA TYR A 452 -5.24 7.01 3.56
C TYR A 452 -6.04 5.72 3.33
N VAL A 453 -5.42 4.72 2.70
CA VAL A 453 -6.09 3.48 2.29
C VAL A 453 -6.42 2.61 3.50
N SER A 454 -5.45 2.37 4.38
CA SER A 454 -5.54 1.35 5.44
C SER A 454 -6.00 1.90 6.78
N LEU A 455 -5.74 3.18 7.06
CA LEU A 455 -6.15 3.82 8.31
C LEU A 455 -7.35 4.77 8.12
N GLY A 456 -7.84 4.96 6.89
CA GLY A 456 -8.94 5.88 6.60
C GLY A 456 -8.60 7.33 6.87
N PHE A 457 -7.31 7.69 6.81
CA PHE A 457 -6.85 9.02 7.15
C PHE A 457 -7.41 10.06 6.17
N PRO A 458 -8.07 11.14 6.63
CA PRO A 458 -8.80 12.03 5.74
C PRO A 458 -7.88 12.91 4.88
N ILE A 459 -8.40 13.35 3.73
CA ILE A 459 -7.65 14.14 2.74
C ILE A 459 -7.12 15.46 3.33
N TYR A 460 -7.86 16.14 4.21
CA TYR A 460 -7.36 17.36 4.85
C TYR A 460 -6.15 17.08 5.76
N GLY A 461 -6.13 15.92 6.42
CA GLY A 461 -4.99 15.48 7.23
C GLY A 461 -3.76 15.20 6.36
N LEU A 462 -3.98 14.59 5.19
CA LEU A 462 -2.94 14.39 4.18
C LEU A 462 -2.33 15.70 3.67
N ILE A 463 -3.16 16.72 3.43
CA ILE A 463 -2.71 18.06 3.03
C ILE A 463 -1.86 18.68 4.14
N LEU A 464 -2.32 18.59 5.39
CA LEU A 464 -1.57 19.10 6.54
C LEU A 464 -0.20 18.43 6.68
N CYS A 465 -0.14 17.09 6.63
CA CYS A 465 1.12 16.35 6.67
C CYS A 465 2.04 16.69 5.49
N GLY A 466 1.48 16.90 4.30
CA GLY A 466 2.23 17.26 3.10
C GLY A 466 2.83 18.67 3.12
N LEU A 467 2.12 19.63 3.73
CA LEU A 467 2.56 21.03 3.83
C LEU A 467 3.47 21.28 5.04
N ALA A 468 3.42 20.42 6.07
CA ALA A 468 4.22 20.58 7.28
C ALA A 468 5.74 20.73 7.03
N PRO A 469 6.38 19.94 6.12
CA PRO A 469 7.77 20.16 5.76
C PRO A 469 8.03 21.54 5.15
N MET A 470 7.11 22.07 4.32
CA MET A 470 7.25 23.41 3.72
C MET A 470 7.12 24.52 4.77
N VAL A 471 6.17 24.38 5.70
CA VAL A 471 6.01 25.33 6.82
C VAL A 471 7.27 25.30 7.69
N ALA A 472 7.82 24.11 7.97
CA ALA A 472 9.06 23.98 8.72
C ALA A 472 10.24 24.65 8.01
N THR A 473 10.39 24.47 6.69
CA THR A 473 11.48 25.12 5.94
C THR A 473 11.33 26.64 5.89
N TYR A 474 10.10 27.14 5.82
CA TYR A 474 9.80 28.57 5.88
C TYR A 474 10.18 29.17 7.24
N VAL A 475 9.74 28.56 8.35
CA VAL A 475 10.04 29.03 9.71
C VAL A 475 11.53 28.96 10.02
N MET A 476 12.23 27.94 9.50
CA MET A 476 13.68 27.79 9.67
C MET A 476 14.51 28.67 8.73
N MET A 477 13.91 29.33 7.75
CA MET A 477 14.66 30.08 6.72
C MET A 477 15.57 31.15 7.31
N ARG A 478 15.12 31.90 8.31
CA ARG A 478 15.94 32.93 8.96
C ARG A 478 17.21 32.34 9.58
N ARG A 479 17.07 31.24 10.32
CA ARG A 479 18.19 30.55 10.97
C ARG A 479 19.11 29.88 9.97
N TYR A 480 18.53 29.34 8.90
CA TYR A 480 19.28 28.77 7.79
C TYR A 480 20.15 29.84 7.12
N MET A 481 19.61 31.04 6.88
CA MET A 481 20.33 32.21 6.36
C MET A 481 21.49 32.63 7.27
N ASP A 482 21.22 32.71 8.57
CA ASP A 482 22.19 33.19 9.57
C ASP A 482 23.26 32.14 9.92
N THR A 483 23.08 30.88 9.49
CA THR A 483 23.88 29.71 9.89
C THR A 483 23.95 29.45 11.40
N SER A 484 23.14 30.17 12.17
CA SER A 484 23.03 30.11 13.64
C SER A 484 21.92 29.14 14.07
N ASP A 485 22.21 28.33 15.09
CA ASP A 485 21.31 27.39 15.78
C ASP A 485 20.94 26.09 15.06
N ARG A 486 21.68 25.04 15.43
CA ARG A 486 21.42 23.63 15.07
C ARG A 486 20.35 22.92 15.91
N PRO A 487 20.18 23.17 17.23
CA PRO A 487 19.28 22.33 18.02
C PRO A 487 17.81 22.55 17.68
N LEU A 488 17.38 23.79 17.42
CA LEU A 488 15.99 24.06 17.05
C LEU A 488 15.62 23.40 15.71
N THR A 489 16.55 23.35 14.74
CA THR A 489 16.32 22.63 13.49
C THR A 489 15.94 21.17 13.76
N PHE A 490 16.65 20.50 14.67
CA PHE A 490 16.31 19.12 15.06
C PHE A 490 14.96 19.01 15.78
N VAL A 491 14.61 19.97 16.66
CA VAL A 491 13.32 19.97 17.35
C VAL A 491 12.16 20.17 16.36
N VAL A 492 12.26 21.15 15.47
CA VAL A 492 11.25 21.40 14.43
C VAL A 492 11.15 20.22 13.47
N GLY A 493 12.29 19.63 13.09
CA GLY A 493 12.32 18.43 12.26
C GLY A 493 11.66 17.23 12.93
N GLY A 494 11.97 16.98 14.19
CA GLY A 494 11.32 15.96 15.00
C GLY A 494 9.81 16.18 15.12
N GLY A 495 9.38 17.45 15.26
CA GLY A 495 7.97 17.83 15.25
C GLY A 495 7.27 17.51 13.92
N VAL A 496 7.91 17.76 12.77
CA VAL A 496 7.37 17.39 11.44
C VAL A 496 7.25 15.88 11.30
N VAL A 497 8.28 15.12 11.68
CA VAL A 497 8.24 13.64 11.64
C VAL A 497 7.14 13.12 12.56
N GLY A 498 7.05 13.65 13.79
CA GLY A 498 6.01 13.31 14.75
C GLY A 498 4.61 13.60 14.20
N LEU A 499 4.40 14.74 13.53
CA LEU A 499 3.13 15.07 12.91
C LEU A 499 2.77 14.09 11.78
N ILE A 500 3.70 13.80 10.87
CA ILE A 500 3.48 12.90 9.72
C ILE A 500 3.15 11.48 10.18
N VAL A 501 3.80 10.99 11.25
CA VAL A 501 3.64 9.61 11.73
C VAL A 501 2.48 9.49 12.73
N LEU A 502 2.42 10.36 13.74
CA LEU A 502 1.48 10.20 14.85
C LEU A 502 0.07 10.69 14.52
N LEU A 503 -0.09 11.67 13.62
CA LEU A 503 -1.42 12.20 13.31
C LEU A 503 -2.34 11.14 12.66
N PRO A 504 -1.90 10.35 11.66
CA PRO A 504 -2.69 9.24 11.15
C PRO A 504 -3.01 8.16 12.18
N ILE A 505 -2.04 7.82 13.04
CA ILE A 505 -2.22 6.82 14.10
C ILE A 505 -3.24 7.31 15.13
N GLY A 506 -3.18 8.59 15.51
CA GLY A 506 -4.14 9.21 16.41
C GLY A 506 -5.56 9.21 15.83
N PHE A 507 -5.70 9.53 14.54
CA PHE A 507 -6.99 9.47 13.84
C PHE A 507 -7.54 8.04 13.79
N ALA A 508 -6.72 7.07 13.40
CA ALA A 508 -7.07 5.66 13.40
C ALA A 508 -7.52 5.17 14.79
N THR A 509 -6.76 5.53 15.82
CA THR A 509 -7.08 5.18 17.20
C THR A 509 -8.42 5.78 17.62
N ALA A 510 -8.65 7.07 17.33
CA ALA A 510 -9.92 7.72 17.61
C ALA A 510 -11.09 7.06 16.86
N HIS A 511 -10.87 6.64 15.62
CA HIS A 511 -11.88 5.94 14.83
C HIS A 511 -12.23 4.57 15.41
N VAL A 512 -11.23 3.76 15.78
CA VAL A 512 -11.43 2.48 16.48
C VAL A 512 -12.15 2.70 17.81
N LEU A 513 -11.76 3.74 18.55
CA LEU A 513 -12.36 4.09 19.85
C LEU A 513 -13.80 4.57 19.74
N SER A 514 -14.19 5.18 18.61
CA SER A 514 -15.55 5.67 18.36
C SER A 514 -16.58 4.55 18.18
N VAL A 515 -16.14 3.33 17.86
CA VAL A 515 -17.03 2.17 17.81
C VAL A 515 -17.37 1.75 19.25
N PRO A 516 -18.67 1.73 19.63
CA PRO A 516 -19.06 1.30 20.96
C PRO A 516 -18.57 -0.13 21.23
N ALA A 517 -18.07 -0.36 22.44
CA ALA A 517 -17.74 -1.69 22.92
C ALA A 517 -18.86 -2.19 23.84
N MET A 518 -19.12 -3.50 23.83
CA MET A 518 -20.01 -4.11 24.81
C MET A 518 -19.41 -3.96 26.20
N ASP A 519 -20.27 -3.68 27.18
CA ASP A 519 -19.85 -3.60 28.57
C ASP A 519 -19.20 -4.94 29.01
N PRO A 520 -18.03 -4.93 29.69
CA PRO A 520 -17.34 -6.15 30.06
C PRO A 520 -18.18 -7.11 30.94
N THR A 521 -19.10 -6.59 31.76
CA THR A 521 -19.95 -7.43 32.61
C THR A 521 -21.00 -8.16 31.78
N LEU A 522 -21.71 -7.44 30.91
CA LEU A 522 -22.62 -8.04 29.92
C LEU A 522 -21.88 -9.04 29.03
N ARG A 523 -20.67 -8.71 28.58
CA ARG A 523 -19.85 -9.63 27.79
C ARG A 523 -19.58 -10.94 28.53
N SER A 524 -19.21 -10.87 29.81
CA SER A 524 -18.98 -12.06 30.62
C SER A 524 -20.25 -12.88 30.87
N GLU A 525 -21.38 -12.21 31.07
CA GLU A 525 -22.69 -12.84 31.24
C GLU A 525 -23.09 -13.60 29.97
N LEU A 526 -23.00 -12.96 28.80
CA LEU A 526 -23.32 -13.58 27.52
C LEU A 526 -22.38 -14.73 27.19
N ILE A 527 -21.09 -14.67 27.52
CA ILE A 527 -20.18 -15.81 27.35
C ILE A 527 -20.62 -16.98 28.24
N SER A 528 -21.02 -16.72 29.48
CA SER A 528 -21.50 -17.77 30.39
C SER A 528 -22.84 -18.37 29.93
N GLU A 529 -23.72 -17.55 29.35
CA GLU A 529 -24.97 -17.98 28.72
C GLU A 529 -24.68 -18.85 27.49
N ALA A 530 -23.79 -18.40 26.60
CA ALA A 530 -23.37 -19.13 25.42
C ALA A 530 -22.79 -20.51 25.76
N GLN A 531 -21.96 -20.59 26.80
CA GLN A 531 -21.38 -21.86 27.26
C GLN A 531 -22.43 -22.83 27.79
N ARG A 532 -23.46 -22.33 28.48
CA ARG A 532 -24.58 -23.16 28.97
C ARG A 532 -25.45 -23.65 27.81
N ASP A 533 -25.67 -22.80 26.82
CA ASP A 533 -26.60 -23.03 25.72
C ASP A 533 -25.97 -23.66 24.47
N SER A 534 -24.64 -23.71 24.41
CA SER A 534 -23.88 -24.45 23.40
C SER A 534 -24.23 -25.93 23.55
N VAL A 535 -25.26 -26.36 22.82
CA VAL A 535 -25.81 -27.72 22.85
C VAL A 535 -24.67 -28.71 22.65
N GLY A 536 -24.29 -29.43 23.72
CA GLY A 536 -23.25 -30.45 23.65
C GLY A 536 -23.62 -31.52 22.61
N ASN A 537 -22.70 -31.81 21.67
CA ASN A 537 -22.70 -32.94 20.72
C ASN A 537 -24.05 -33.39 20.12
N ALA A 538 -25.06 -32.51 20.01
CA ALA A 538 -26.31 -32.90 19.37
C ALA A 538 -26.01 -33.24 17.90
N PRO A 539 -26.54 -34.37 17.39
CA PRO A 539 -26.28 -34.76 16.02
C PRO A 539 -26.80 -33.68 15.07
N SER A 540 -25.90 -33.11 14.27
CA SER A 540 -26.23 -32.15 13.22
C SER A 540 -26.61 -32.89 11.93
N ALA A 541 -27.69 -32.45 11.28
CA ALA A 541 -28.09 -32.86 9.94
C ALA A 541 -27.92 -31.66 9.00
N TYR A 542 -27.04 -31.80 8.01
CA TYR A 542 -26.91 -30.83 6.92
C TYR A 542 -27.91 -31.22 5.82
N LEU A 543 -28.82 -30.32 5.49
CA LEU A 543 -29.69 -30.52 4.33
C LEU A 543 -28.87 -30.31 3.06
N ARG A 544 -28.39 -31.42 2.47
CA ARG A 544 -27.75 -31.38 1.14
C ARG A 544 -28.83 -31.16 0.09
N MET A 545 -29.13 -29.90 -0.24
CA MET A 545 -30.07 -29.58 -1.32
C MET A 545 -29.40 -29.48 -2.70
N THR A 546 -28.16 -29.98 -2.85
CA THR A 546 -27.37 -29.84 -4.07
C THR A 546 -26.62 -31.12 -4.45
N GLY A 547 -26.88 -31.61 -5.67
CA GLY A 547 -25.89 -32.27 -6.54
C GLY A 547 -24.93 -31.24 -7.17
N LEU A 548 -24.31 -30.38 -6.35
CA LEU A 548 -23.17 -29.56 -6.78
C LEU A 548 -21.96 -30.49 -6.84
N MET A 549 -21.85 -31.28 -7.91
CA MET A 549 -20.52 -31.56 -8.42
C MET A 549 -19.96 -30.20 -8.81
N VAL A 550 -18.89 -29.81 -8.14
CA VAL A 550 -18.02 -28.71 -8.57
C VAL A 550 -17.44 -29.16 -9.90
N ASP A 551 -18.13 -28.86 -11.00
CA ASP A 551 -17.59 -29.05 -12.35
C ASP A 551 -16.78 -27.81 -12.70
N ASP A 552 -15.67 -27.65 -11.98
CA ASP A 552 -14.61 -26.70 -12.31
C ASP A 552 -13.91 -27.20 -13.58
N SER A 553 -14.46 -26.92 -14.78
CA SER A 553 -13.71 -26.76 -16.05
C SER A 553 -14.57 -26.82 -17.32
N HIS A 554 -15.67 -26.07 -17.43
CA HIS A 554 -16.35 -25.92 -18.73
C HIS A 554 -16.02 -24.60 -19.43
N ARG A 555 -15.36 -24.75 -20.58
CA ARG A 555 -15.08 -23.68 -21.55
C ARG A 555 -16.39 -23.05 -21.99
N TYR A 556 -16.45 -21.74 -21.80
CA TYR A 556 -17.58 -20.85 -22.02
C TYR A 556 -18.16 -20.93 -23.44
N ASP A 557 -19.38 -21.47 -23.60
CA ASP A 557 -20.23 -21.29 -24.79
C ASP A 557 -21.57 -20.60 -24.38
N PRO A 558 -21.70 -19.28 -24.59
CA PRO A 558 -22.66 -18.43 -23.88
C PRO A 558 -24.15 -18.69 -24.16
N PHE A 559 -24.51 -19.48 -25.19
CA PHE A 559 -25.92 -19.72 -25.56
C PHE A 559 -26.40 -21.14 -25.27
N ARG A 560 -25.58 -22.16 -25.57
CA ARG A 560 -25.92 -23.56 -25.31
C ARG A 560 -25.87 -23.89 -23.81
N ASP A 561 -24.97 -23.21 -23.10
CA ASP A 561 -24.86 -23.32 -21.65
C ASP A 561 -26.04 -22.67 -20.95
N LYS A 562 -26.64 -21.59 -21.47
CA LYS A 562 -27.82 -20.96 -20.85
C LYS A 562 -29.07 -21.84 -20.89
N MET A 563 -29.30 -22.58 -21.97
CA MET A 563 -30.48 -23.45 -22.06
C MET A 563 -30.31 -24.73 -21.23
N LYS A 564 -29.10 -25.31 -21.21
CA LYS A 564 -28.75 -26.39 -20.28
C LYS A 564 -28.70 -25.92 -18.82
N GLU A 565 -28.31 -24.68 -18.58
CA GLU A 565 -28.36 -24.04 -17.27
C GLU A 565 -29.81 -23.82 -16.86
N LEU A 566 -30.71 -23.43 -17.79
CA LEU A 566 -32.13 -23.27 -17.53
C LEU A 566 -32.81 -24.63 -17.28
N GLU A 567 -32.58 -25.63 -18.12
CA GLU A 567 -33.06 -27.01 -17.92
C GLU A 567 -32.48 -27.63 -16.64
N GLY A 568 -31.18 -27.45 -16.41
CA GLY A 568 -30.51 -27.85 -15.18
C GLY A 568 -30.95 -27.04 -13.96
N SER A 569 -31.40 -25.79 -14.14
CA SER A 569 -31.99 -24.95 -13.08
C SER A 569 -33.42 -25.40 -12.77
N LEU A 570 -34.22 -25.74 -13.79
CA LEU A 570 -35.55 -26.34 -13.62
C LEU A 570 -35.48 -27.72 -12.96
N GLY A 571 -34.53 -28.56 -13.36
CA GLY A 571 -34.25 -29.85 -12.72
C GLY A 571 -33.77 -29.71 -11.26
N ARG A 572 -33.14 -28.57 -10.90
CA ARG A 572 -32.77 -28.24 -9.51
C ARG A 572 -34.00 -27.93 -8.63
N TYR A 573 -35.19 -27.74 -9.20
CA TYR A 573 -36.47 -27.58 -8.48
C TYR A 573 -37.34 -28.84 -8.54
N ASN A 574 -36.78 -30.04 -8.64
CA ASN A 574 -37.56 -31.27 -8.49
C ASN A 574 -37.09 -32.05 -7.26
N LEU A 575 -37.20 -31.41 -6.09
CA LEU A 575 -36.83 -32.00 -4.81
C LEU A 575 -38.04 -32.74 -4.23
N ASP A 576 -37.84 -33.97 -3.76
CA ASP A 576 -38.80 -34.61 -2.86
C ASP A 576 -38.60 -34.02 -1.45
N PRO A 577 -39.59 -33.29 -0.90
CA PRO A 577 -39.47 -32.63 0.39
C PRO A 577 -39.27 -33.62 1.54
N LEU A 578 -39.89 -34.79 1.48
CA LEU A 578 -39.84 -35.80 2.54
C LEU A 578 -38.50 -36.53 2.53
N GLU A 579 -37.97 -36.87 1.35
CA GLU A 579 -36.62 -37.43 1.22
C GLU A 579 -35.56 -36.44 1.75
N THR A 580 -35.74 -35.14 1.47
CA THR A 580 -34.80 -34.10 1.90
C THR A 580 -34.70 -34.01 3.42
N VAL A 581 -35.81 -34.15 4.15
CA VAL A 581 -35.84 -34.08 5.63
C VAL A 581 -35.70 -35.44 6.32
N GLU A 582 -35.58 -36.54 5.57
CA GLU A 582 -35.42 -37.88 6.11
C GLU A 582 -34.24 -38.03 7.11
N PRO A 583 -33.07 -37.37 6.93
CA PRO A 583 -31.99 -37.39 7.92
C PRO A 583 -32.40 -36.79 9.29
N ILE A 584 -33.39 -35.90 9.31
CA ILE A 584 -33.96 -35.31 10.52
C ILE A 584 -35.03 -36.25 11.08
N ARG A 585 -35.92 -36.75 10.21
CA ARG A 585 -37.05 -37.62 10.56
C ARG A 585 -36.62 -38.96 11.14
N SER A 586 -35.69 -39.65 10.49
CA SER A 586 -35.12 -40.94 10.94
C SER A 586 -34.46 -40.89 12.33
N ARG A 587 -34.16 -39.67 12.80
CA ARG A 587 -33.50 -39.40 14.07
C ARG A 587 -34.40 -38.65 15.05
N ALA A 588 -35.73 -38.62 14.84
CA ALA A 588 -36.70 -37.85 15.62
C ALA A 588 -36.70 -38.15 17.14
N GLY A 589 -36.22 -39.32 17.58
CA GLY A 589 -35.99 -39.62 19.00
C GLY A 589 -34.82 -38.87 19.65
N SER A 590 -33.96 -38.24 18.85
CA SER A 590 -32.83 -37.41 19.28
C SER A 590 -33.09 -35.94 18.94
N LYS A 591 -32.61 -35.01 19.76
CA LYS A 591 -32.72 -33.56 19.51
C LYS A 591 -31.80 -33.13 18.36
N VAL A 592 -32.13 -33.49 17.12
CA VAL A 592 -31.35 -33.18 15.91
C VAL A 592 -31.38 -31.68 15.62
N ILE A 593 -30.22 -31.15 15.23
CA ILE A 593 -30.06 -29.77 14.75
C ILE A 593 -29.99 -29.80 13.22
N ALA A 594 -30.75 -28.95 12.54
CA ALA A 594 -30.65 -28.78 11.09
C ALA A 594 -29.80 -27.56 10.74
N HIS A 595 -28.98 -27.68 9.70
CA HIS A 595 -28.24 -26.56 9.10
C HIS A 595 -28.67 -26.37 7.65
N VAL A 596 -29.05 -25.13 7.32
CA VAL A 596 -29.54 -24.77 5.98
C VAL A 596 -28.86 -23.48 5.54
N GLY A 597 -28.04 -23.57 4.49
CA GLY A 597 -27.42 -22.39 3.90
C GLY A 597 -28.41 -21.53 3.11
N PRO A 598 -28.05 -20.28 2.77
CA PRO A 598 -28.93 -19.38 2.02
C PRO A 598 -29.37 -19.94 0.67
N HIS A 599 -28.49 -20.67 -0.03
CA HIS A 599 -28.80 -21.25 -1.33
C HIS A 599 -29.76 -22.43 -1.22
N GLU A 600 -29.56 -23.28 -0.22
CA GLU A 600 -30.43 -24.39 0.11
C GLU A 600 -31.82 -23.87 0.48
N TYR A 601 -31.90 -22.85 1.35
CA TYR A 601 -33.18 -22.20 1.68
C TYR A 601 -33.87 -21.63 0.43
N SER A 602 -33.14 -20.92 -0.44
CA SER A 602 -33.72 -20.39 -1.68
C SER A 602 -34.33 -21.48 -2.56
N ARG A 603 -33.73 -22.67 -2.62
CA ARG A 603 -34.31 -23.83 -3.32
C ARG A 603 -35.54 -24.36 -2.61
N TRP A 604 -35.48 -24.53 -1.29
CA TRP A 604 -36.63 -24.96 -0.48
C TRP A 604 -37.84 -24.04 -0.69
N HIS A 605 -37.61 -22.73 -0.53
CA HIS A 605 -38.60 -21.68 -0.76
C HIS A 605 -39.18 -21.75 -2.18
N GLY A 606 -38.31 -21.86 -3.20
CA GLY A 606 -38.76 -21.94 -4.60
C GLY A 606 -39.66 -23.15 -4.89
N ASN A 607 -39.34 -24.32 -4.35
CA ASN A 607 -40.15 -25.53 -4.53
C ASN A 607 -41.50 -25.45 -3.79
N LEU A 608 -41.50 -24.97 -2.53
CA LEU A 608 -42.75 -24.78 -1.79
C LEU A 608 -43.65 -23.72 -2.46
N MET A 609 -43.08 -22.62 -2.96
CA MET A 609 -43.83 -21.64 -3.74
C MET A 609 -44.39 -22.24 -5.04
N ARG A 610 -43.66 -23.14 -5.71
CA ARG A 610 -44.17 -23.88 -6.87
C ARG A 610 -45.37 -24.74 -6.50
N ALA A 611 -45.28 -25.51 -5.42
CA ALA A 611 -46.38 -26.36 -4.95
C ALA A 611 -47.62 -25.52 -4.59
N ARG A 612 -47.45 -24.34 -3.98
CA ARG A 612 -48.54 -23.37 -3.75
C ARG A 612 -49.18 -22.89 -5.04
N ILE A 613 -48.38 -22.49 -6.02
CA ILE A 613 -48.88 -22.01 -7.32
C ILE A 613 -49.65 -23.12 -8.05
N GLN A 614 -49.11 -24.34 -8.04
CA GLN A 614 -49.75 -25.50 -8.67
C GLN A 614 -51.09 -25.80 -7.99
N TRP A 615 -51.13 -25.82 -6.65
CA TRP A 615 -52.38 -25.96 -5.89
C TRP A 615 -53.42 -24.89 -6.25
N ARG A 616 -53.02 -23.61 -6.31
CA ARG A 616 -53.92 -22.51 -6.72
C ARG A 616 -54.45 -22.68 -8.15
N GLN A 617 -53.68 -23.29 -9.05
CA GLN A 617 -54.03 -23.43 -10.46
C GLN A 617 -54.93 -24.63 -10.74
N THR A 618 -54.60 -25.81 -10.23
CA THR A 618 -55.35 -27.04 -10.53
C THR A 618 -56.41 -27.37 -9.48
N GLN A 619 -56.17 -27.06 -8.20
CA GLN A 619 -57.07 -27.39 -7.08
C GLN A 619 -57.52 -28.86 -7.05
N ASP A 620 -56.63 -29.80 -7.41
CA ASP A 620 -56.90 -31.24 -7.41
C ASP A 620 -56.20 -31.97 -6.25
N ASP A 621 -56.60 -33.21 -5.98
CA ASP A 621 -56.04 -34.02 -4.88
C ASP A 621 -54.53 -34.26 -5.04
N GLN A 622 -54.02 -34.28 -6.27
CA GLN A 622 -52.60 -34.45 -6.55
C GLN A 622 -51.79 -33.21 -6.14
N ALA A 623 -52.22 -32.01 -6.56
CA ALA A 623 -51.58 -30.77 -6.16
C ALA A 623 -51.71 -30.51 -4.65
N TRP A 624 -52.83 -30.92 -4.03
CA TRP A 624 -52.97 -30.91 -2.58
C TRP A 624 -51.94 -31.84 -1.92
N THR A 625 -51.80 -33.07 -2.41
CA THR A 625 -50.85 -34.04 -1.86
C THR A 625 -49.40 -33.53 -1.95
N GLU A 626 -49.04 -32.89 -3.07
CA GLU A 626 -47.73 -32.24 -3.21
C GLU A 626 -47.54 -31.12 -2.18
N LEU A 627 -48.52 -30.22 -2.03
CA LEU A 627 -48.47 -29.14 -1.04
C LEU A 627 -48.43 -29.69 0.40
N ALA A 628 -49.24 -30.69 0.73
CA ALA A 628 -49.27 -31.34 2.03
C ALA A 628 -47.93 -31.99 2.39
N ASN A 629 -47.24 -32.62 1.44
CA ASN A 629 -45.90 -33.17 1.66
C ASN A 629 -44.88 -32.07 1.98
N TRP A 630 -44.96 -30.91 1.31
CA TRP A 630 -44.11 -29.76 1.62
C TRP A 630 -44.43 -29.12 2.99
N LEU A 631 -45.71 -29.07 3.38
CA LEU A 631 -46.13 -28.62 4.71
C LEU A 631 -45.58 -29.54 5.81
N ASP A 632 -45.74 -30.86 5.65
CA ASP A 632 -45.24 -31.86 6.62
C ASP A 632 -43.72 -31.80 6.75
N ALA A 633 -42.99 -31.76 5.61
CA ALA A 633 -41.54 -31.66 5.63
C ALA A 633 -41.04 -30.35 6.25
N SER A 634 -41.72 -29.24 5.99
CA SER A 634 -41.40 -27.94 6.60
C SER A 634 -41.68 -27.93 8.10
N ALA A 635 -42.70 -28.66 8.55
CA ALA A 635 -43.03 -28.84 9.97
C ALA A 635 -42.01 -29.72 10.71
N ILE A 636 -41.32 -30.63 10.01
CA ILE A 636 -40.17 -31.38 10.54
C ILE A 636 -38.92 -30.51 10.58
N LEU A 637 -38.68 -29.72 9.53
CA LEU A 637 -37.49 -28.88 9.40
C LEU A 637 -37.48 -27.71 10.37
N LEU A 638 -38.61 -27.01 10.55
CA LEU A 638 -38.69 -25.80 11.35
C LEU A 638 -38.23 -26.01 12.81
N PRO A 639 -38.73 -26.99 13.58
CA PRO A 639 -38.24 -27.25 14.95
C PRO A 639 -36.76 -27.63 14.99
N ALA A 640 -36.24 -28.32 13.97
CA ALA A 640 -34.82 -28.67 13.90
C ALA A 640 -33.93 -27.45 13.66
N LEU A 641 -34.37 -26.50 12.83
CA LEU A 641 -33.72 -25.19 12.67
C LEU A 641 -33.82 -24.35 13.95
N ARG A 642 -34.99 -24.32 14.61
CA ARG A 642 -35.21 -23.62 15.88
C ARG A 642 -34.37 -24.17 17.03
N ARG A 643 -33.80 -25.37 16.93
CA ARG A 643 -32.81 -25.92 17.87
C ARG A 643 -31.37 -25.52 17.56
N SER A 644 -31.08 -25.11 16.32
CA SER A 644 -29.74 -24.68 15.93
C SER A 644 -29.24 -23.52 16.78
N SER A 645 -27.94 -23.54 17.07
CA SER A 645 -27.22 -22.45 17.70
C SER A 645 -26.67 -21.45 16.68
N LEU A 646 -26.82 -21.70 15.38
CA LEU A 646 -26.39 -20.78 14.33
C LEU A 646 -27.46 -19.72 14.07
N LEU A 647 -27.03 -18.45 14.07
CA LEU A 647 -27.91 -17.32 13.80
C LEU A 647 -28.52 -17.37 12.39
N SER A 648 -27.75 -17.81 11.38
CA SER A 648 -28.25 -17.99 10.02
C SER A 648 -29.40 -18.99 9.93
N ASP A 649 -29.35 -20.07 10.71
CA ASP A 649 -30.42 -21.07 10.74
C ASP A 649 -31.70 -20.51 11.39
N GLN A 650 -31.58 -19.60 12.36
CA GLN A 650 -32.73 -18.91 12.93
C GLN A 650 -33.39 -17.93 11.96
N GLU A 651 -32.61 -17.24 11.13
CA GLU A 651 -33.17 -16.42 10.04
C GLU A 651 -33.91 -17.28 9.00
N VAL A 652 -33.34 -18.44 8.66
CA VAL A 652 -34.00 -19.41 7.79
C VAL A 652 -35.28 -19.94 8.44
N ALA A 653 -35.26 -20.22 9.75
CA ALA A 653 -36.44 -20.63 10.51
C ALA A 653 -37.52 -19.54 10.50
N ASP A 654 -37.17 -18.27 10.74
CA ASP A 654 -38.10 -17.14 10.68
C ASP A 654 -38.76 -17.05 9.29
N ARG A 655 -37.98 -17.18 8.22
CA ARG A 655 -38.51 -17.11 6.85
C ARG A 655 -39.38 -18.31 6.48
N LEU A 656 -38.99 -19.52 6.90
CA LEU A 656 -39.79 -20.72 6.70
C LEU A 656 -41.11 -20.64 7.47
N GLU A 657 -41.07 -20.12 8.70
CA GLU A 657 -42.27 -19.98 9.53
C GLU A 657 -43.24 -18.93 8.97
N VAL A 658 -42.76 -17.79 8.46
CA VAL A 658 -43.62 -16.84 7.74
C VAL A 658 -44.26 -17.47 6.51
N LEU A 659 -43.49 -18.24 5.73
CA LEU A 659 -44.01 -18.93 4.57
C LEU A 659 -45.09 -19.96 4.95
N LEU A 660 -44.90 -20.68 6.06
CA LEU A 660 -45.90 -21.60 6.61
C LEU A 660 -47.16 -20.87 7.08
N ILE A 661 -47.02 -19.81 7.87
CA ILE A 661 -48.15 -19.01 8.36
C ILE A 661 -48.96 -18.48 7.17
N ASP A 662 -48.29 -17.88 6.19
CA ASP A 662 -48.94 -17.33 4.99
C ASP A 662 -49.65 -18.43 4.18
N THR A 663 -49.03 -19.61 4.05
CA THR A 663 -49.62 -20.75 3.34
C THR A 663 -50.84 -21.30 4.07
N LEU A 664 -50.76 -21.45 5.39
CA LEU A 664 -51.84 -21.95 6.23
C LEU A 664 -53.04 -20.99 6.28
N GLN A 665 -52.79 -19.68 6.21
CA GLN A 665 -53.85 -18.68 6.23
C GLN A 665 -54.56 -18.53 4.87
N HIS A 666 -53.84 -18.63 3.76
CA HIS A 666 -54.37 -18.24 2.45
C HIS A 666 -54.57 -19.41 1.47
N GLU A 667 -53.89 -20.54 1.65
CA GLU A 667 -53.94 -21.67 0.69
C GLU A 667 -54.71 -22.89 1.19
N VAL A 668 -54.79 -23.09 2.51
CA VAL A 668 -55.41 -24.29 3.07
C VAL A 668 -56.94 -24.11 3.08
N PRO A 669 -57.69 -24.96 2.35
CA PRO A 669 -59.14 -24.86 2.34
C PRO A 669 -59.74 -25.37 3.65
N VAL A 670 -60.92 -24.85 4.00
CA VAL A 670 -61.59 -25.09 5.29
C VAL A 670 -61.87 -26.58 5.55
N ASP A 671 -62.14 -27.35 4.50
CA ASP A 671 -62.40 -28.80 4.58
C ASP A 671 -61.13 -29.64 4.82
N ARG A 672 -59.92 -29.07 4.67
CA ARG A 672 -58.64 -29.75 4.85
C ARG A 672 -57.87 -29.30 6.09
N VAL A 673 -58.48 -28.50 6.96
CA VAL A 673 -57.86 -28.00 8.20
C VAL A 673 -57.45 -29.14 9.13
N ASP A 674 -58.24 -30.21 9.17
CA ASP A 674 -57.97 -31.40 9.99
C ASP A 674 -56.97 -32.37 9.34
N ALA A 675 -56.43 -32.05 8.16
CA ALA A 675 -55.41 -32.89 7.53
C ALA A 675 -54.16 -32.96 8.42
N ALA A 676 -53.58 -34.17 8.55
CA ALA A 676 -52.44 -34.40 9.44
C ALA A 676 -51.27 -33.44 9.17
N ALA A 677 -50.93 -33.20 7.89
CA ALA A 677 -49.86 -32.26 7.51
C ALA A 677 -50.13 -30.81 7.97
N VAL A 678 -51.39 -30.37 7.92
CA VAL A 678 -51.81 -29.04 8.38
C VAL A 678 -51.68 -28.95 9.91
N GLN A 679 -52.17 -29.94 10.63
CA GLN A 679 -52.07 -30.00 12.09
C GLN A 679 -50.60 -30.06 12.57
N THR A 680 -49.75 -30.86 11.90
CA THR A 680 -48.31 -30.92 12.18
C THR A 680 -47.65 -29.56 11.93
N ALA A 681 -47.98 -28.89 10.82
CA ALA A 681 -47.45 -27.56 10.50
C ALA A 681 -47.91 -26.49 11.51
N MET A 682 -49.17 -26.51 11.94
CA MET A 682 -49.69 -25.61 12.99
C MET A 682 -48.98 -25.82 14.33
N GLN A 683 -48.73 -27.08 14.72
CA GLN A 683 -48.02 -27.40 15.97
C GLN A 683 -46.53 -27.05 15.93
N ALA A 684 -45.93 -27.01 14.74
CA ALA A 684 -44.52 -26.65 14.55
C ALA A 684 -44.27 -25.13 14.66
N ILE A 685 -45.31 -24.30 14.49
CA ILE A 685 -45.22 -22.84 14.60
C ILE A 685 -45.02 -22.43 16.06
N GLY A 686 -43.99 -21.64 16.31
CA GLY A 686 -43.56 -21.25 17.64
C GLY A 686 -44.41 -20.13 18.24
N THR A 687 -44.40 -20.01 19.56
CA THR A 687 -44.88 -18.80 20.25
C THR A 687 -43.84 -17.69 20.16
N PRO A 688 -44.21 -16.40 20.30
CA PRO A 688 -43.26 -15.28 20.38
C PRO A 688 -42.13 -15.54 21.38
N ALA A 689 -42.45 -16.06 22.57
CA ALA A 689 -41.48 -16.40 23.60
C ALA A 689 -40.50 -17.50 23.15
N SER A 690 -40.99 -18.56 22.50
CA SER A 690 -40.11 -19.63 22.00
C SER A 690 -39.20 -19.16 20.85
N ARG A 691 -39.68 -18.26 19.99
CA ARG A 691 -38.88 -17.67 18.90
C ARG A 691 -37.79 -16.78 19.49
N ALA A 692 -38.15 -15.92 20.45
CA ALA A 692 -37.20 -15.06 21.14
C ALA A 692 -36.10 -15.86 21.86
N ALA A 693 -36.48 -16.92 22.59
CA ALA A 693 -35.51 -17.81 23.25
C ALA A 693 -34.58 -18.53 22.26
N ALA A 694 -35.12 -19.02 21.13
CA ALA A 694 -34.31 -19.65 20.08
C ALA A 694 -33.33 -18.67 19.42
N ARG A 695 -33.79 -17.46 19.11
CA ARG A 695 -32.95 -16.38 18.56
C ARG A 695 -31.86 -15.95 19.53
N ARG A 696 -32.20 -15.71 20.80
CA ARG A 696 -31.24 -15.29 21.83
C ARG A 696 -30.11 -16.31 21.96
N ARG A 697 -30.46 -17.58 22.11
CA ARG A 697 -29.49 -18.69 22.12
C ARG A 697 -28.59 -18.64 20.90
N ALA A 698 -29.17 -18.53 19.71
CA ALA A 698 -28.40 -18.56 18.48
C ALA A 698 -27.46 -17.35 18.34
N VAL A 699 -27.93 -16.14 18.65
CA VAL A 699 -27.11 -14.92 18.66
C VAL A 699 -25.90 -15.09 19.58
N VAL A 700 -26.16 -15.52 20.82
CA VAL A 700 -25.15 -15.60 21.89
C VAL A 700 -24.12 -16.71 21.62
N VAL A 701 -24.57 -17.90 21.20
CA VAL A 701 -23.67 -19.03 20.87
C VAL A 701 -22.89 -18.77 19.58
N THR A 702 -23.53 -18.21 18.54
CA THR A 702 -22.85 -17.82 17.29
C THR A 702 -21.76 -16.79 17.56
N TRP A 703 -22.06 -15.78 18.38
CA TRP A 703 -21.08 -14.78 18.80
C TRP A 703 -19.92 -15.39 19.56
N GLN A 704 -20.15 -16.27 20.55
CA GLN A 704 -19.08 -16.94 21.28
C GLN A 704 -18.15 -17.72 20.33
N HIS A 705 -18.71 -18.51 19.41
CA HIS A 705 -17.92 -19.29 18.45
C HIS A 705 -17.02 -18.40 17.58
N LYS A 706 -17.47 -17.20 17.20
CA LYS A 706 -16.63 -16.21 16.48
C LYS A 706 -15.34 -15.89 17.23
N PHE A 707 -15.42 -15.70 18.54
CA PHE A 707 -14.34 -15.20 19.36
C PHE A 707 -13.41 -16.31 19.87
N GLN A 708 -13.87 -17.55 19.87
CA GLN A 708 -13.11 -18.70 20.38
C GLN A 708 -12.55 -19.59 19.27
N ASP A 709 -13.15 -19.61 18.08
CA ASP A 709 -12.67 -20.42 16.95
C ASP A 709 -12.18 -19.52 15.82
N ASP A 710 -10.85 -19.37 15.71
CA ASP A 710 -10.16 -18.68 14.60
C ASP A 710 -10.45 -19.35 13.24
N ARG A 711 -11.01 -20.56 13.23
CA ARG A 711 -11.42 -21.24 11.99
C ARG A 711 -12.75 -20.64 11.55
N GLY A 712 -12.70 -19.57 10.75
CA GLY A 712 -13.82 -18.76 10.24
C GLY A 712 -14.98 -19.44 9.48
N ARG A 713 -15.39 -20.66 9.86
CA ARG A 713 -16.50 -21.43 9.28
C ARG A 713 -17.88 -21.02 9.79
N TYR A 714 -17.96 -20.47 11.00
CA TYR A 714 -19.26 -20.31 11.70
C TYR A 714 -19.95 -18.96 11.47
N LEU A 715 -19.22 -17.94 11.02
CA LEU A 715 -19.78 -16.67 10.57
C LEU A 715 -19.14 -16.23 9.27
N ASN A 716 -19.61 -16.78 8.16
CA ASN A 716 -19.42 -16.17 6.85
C ASN A 716 -20.38 -14.97 6.67
N HIS A 717 -20.55 -14.18 7.73
CA HIS A 717 -21.37 -12.98 7.75
C HIS A 717 -20.48 -11.90 7.16
N ASN A 718 -20.64 -11.67 5.86
CA ASN A 718 -20.03 -10.53 5.23
C ASN A 718 -20.77 -9.28 5.74
N LEU A 719 -20.37 -8.80 6.92
CA LEU A 719 -20.79 -7.51 7.43
C LEU A 719 -20.35 -6.49 6.39
N THR A 720 -21.31 -6.00 5.59
CA THR A 720 -20.96 -5.14 4.46
C THR A 720 -20.23 -3.88 4.93
N VAL A 721 -20.49 -3.43 6.16
CA VAL A 721 -19.72 -2.39 6.85
C VAL A 721 -18.21 -2.67 6.86
N LEU A 722 -17.76 -3.90 7.11
CA LEU A 722 -16.34 -4.24 7.15
C LEU A 722 -15.68 -4.03 5.78
N GLY A 723 -16.41 -4.25 4.68
CA GLY A 723 -15.93 -3.99 3.33
C GLY A 723 -15.78 -2.50 2.99
N HIS A 724 -16.41 -1.61 3.77
CA HIS A 724 -16.30 -0.16 3.63
C HIS A 724 -15.36 0.44 4.67
N LEU A 725 -14.91 -0.34 5.66
CA LEU A 725 -13.93 0.11 6.65
C LEU A 725 -12.51 0.04 6.08
N PRO A 726 -11.62 0.91 6.55
CA PRO A 726 -10.22 0.82 6.18
C PRO A 726 -9.64 -0.55 6.55
N PRO A 727 -9.02 -1.30 5.61
CA PRO A 727 -8.61 -2.69 5.82
C PRO A 727 -7.65 -2.86 7.01
N GLY A 728 -6.76 -1.89 7.24
CA GLY A 728 -5.83 -1.91 8.38
C GLY A 728 -6.51 -1.76 9.74
N LEU A 729 -7.76 -1.29 9.78
CA LEU A 729 -8.56 -1.14 11.01
C LEU A 729 -9.55 -2.28 11.21
N VAL A 730 -9.85 -3.08 10.19
CA VAL A 730 -10.85 -4.15 10.26
C VAL A 730 -10.58 -5.08 11.44
N GLY A 731 -9.35 -5.59 11.61
CA GLY A 731 -9.02 -6.48 12.72
C GLY A 731 -9.25 -5.88 14.11
N TRP A 732 -9.10 -4.56 14.26
CA TRP A 732 -9.30 -3.84 15.52
C TRP A 732 -10.77 -3.49 15.78
N MET A 733 -11.51 -3.15 14.73
CA MET A 733 -12.92 -2.74 14.82
C MET A 733 -13.87 -3.93 14.84
N GLN A 734 -13.50 -5.02 14.18
CA GLN A 734 -14.34 -6.19 13.99
C GLN A 734 -14.90 -6.75 15.31
N PRO A 735 -14.08 -7.00 16.36
CA PRO A 735 -14.59 -7.39 17.68
C PRO A 735 -15.69 -6.48 18.22
N ARG A 736 -15.48 -5.16 18.15
CA ARG A 736 -16.38 -4.16 18.72
C ARG A 736 -17.68 -4.04 17.92
N LEU A 737 -17.60 -4.20 16.61
CA LEU A 737 -18.76 -4.23 15.72
C LEU A 737 -19.63 -5.46 15.99
N TYR A 738 -19.02 -6.64 16.17
CA TYR A 738 -19.77 -7.85 16.54
C TYR A 738 -20.41 -7.71 17.92
N ASP A 739 -19.69 -7.15 18.89
CA ASP A 739 -20.21 -6.86 20.23
C ASP A 739 -21.43 -5.92 20.16
N SER A 740 -21.32 -4.82 19.40
CA SER A 740 -22.42 -3.87 19.19
C SER A 740 -23.60 -4.50 18.45
N LEU A 741 -23.31 -5.36 17.49
CA LEU A 741 -24.32 -6.07 16.70
C LEU A 741 -25.12 -7.02 17.57
N VAL A 742 -24.45 -7.80 18.42
CA VAL A 742 -25.10 -8.70 19.37
C VAL A 742 -25.96 -7.93 20.35
N ALA A 743 -25.45 -6.84 20.92
CA ALA A 743 -26.24 -6.00 21.81
C ALA A 743 -27.52 -5.48 21.13
N ALA A 744 -27.41 -4.95 19.89
CA ALA A 744 -28.57 -4.49 19.12
C ALA A 744 -29.53 -5.63 18.75
N MET A 745 -29.03 -6.83 18.48
CA MET A 745 -29.87 -8.00 18.22
C MET A 745 -30.64 -8.45 19.46
N LEU A 746 -29.99 -8.47 20.62
CA LEU A 746 -30.63 -8.82 21.89
C LEU A 746 -31.73 -7.81 22.24
N GLU A 747 -31.45 -6.51 22.10
CA GLU A 747 -32.47 -5.45 22.22
C GLU A 747 -33.66 -5.70 21.28
N GLY A 748 -33.40 -6.06 20.02
CA GLY A 748 -34.44 -6.36 19.04
C GLY A 748 -35.26 -7.62 19.36
N ILE A 749 -34.62 -8.66 19.91
CA ILE A 749 -35.29 -9.88 20.36
C ILE A 749 -36.21 -9.58 21.54
N ASP A 750 -35.73 -8.80 22.52
CA ASP A 750 -36.51 -8.41 23.68
C ASP A 750 -37.67 -7.47 23.29
N ALA A 751 -37.44 -6.54 22.36
CA ALA A 751 -38.48 -5.68 21.80
C ALA A 751 -39.55 -6.49 21.06
N ALA A 752 -39.14 -7.46 20.22
CA ALA A 752 -40.04 -8.35 19.50
C ALA A 752 -40.86 -9.24 20.46
N ALA A 753 -40.24 -9.80 21.50
CA ALA A 753 -40.94 -10.61 22.49
C ALA A 753 -42.05 -9.82 23.21
N ASN A 754 -41.83 -8.53 23.44
CA ASN A 754 -42.74 -7.65 24.17
C ASN A 754 -43.65 -6.78 23.28
N ARG A 755 -43.61 -6.97 21.94
CA ARG A 755 -44.34 -6.13 20.98
C ARG A 755 -44.08 -4.63 21.15
N SER A 756 -42.81 -4.29 21.37
CA SER A 756 -42.36 -2.91 21.50
C SER A 756 -42.16 -2.27 20.12
N ASP A 757 -42.65 -1.04 19.96
CA ASP A 757 -42.45 -0.22 18.76
C ASP A 757 -41.08 0.50 18.73
N ASP A 758 -40.16 0.14 19.64
CA ASP A 758 -38.85 0.77 19.71
C ASP A 758 -38.08 0.63 18.38
N ILE A 759 -37.76 1.77 17.79
CA ILE A 759 -37.00 1.89 16.55
C ILE A 759 -35.49 1.91 16.78
N GLY A 760 -35.04 2.08 18.04
CA GLY A 760 -33.65 2.24 18.41
C GLY A 760 -32.76 1.07 17.98
N TRP A 761 -33.17 -0.16 18.28
CA TRP A 761 -32.43 -1.36 17.87
C TRP A 761 -32.38 -1.52 16.34
N ARG A 762 -33.45 -1.13 15.63
CA ARG A 762 -33.51 -1.15 14.15
C ARG A 762 -32.52 -0.16 13.53
N LEU A 763 -32.45 1.06 14.07
CA LEU A 763 -31.48 2.06 13.65
C LEU A 763 -30.04 1.60 13.88
N LYS A 764 -29.76 0.98 15.04
CA LYS A 764 -28.44 0.38 15.34
C LYS A 764 -28.09 -0.74 14.35
N LEU A 765 -29.00 -1.68 14.10
CA LEU A 765 -28.78 -2.76 13.12
C LEU A 765 -28.59 -2.22 11.70
N HIS A 766 -29.32 -1.17 11.31
CA HIS A 766 -29.09 -0.52 10.02
C HIS A 766 -27.67 0.05 9.93
N GLN A 767 -27.24 0.84 10.92
CA GLN A 767 -25.90 1.42 10.94
C GLN A 767 -24.78 0.37 10.96
N LEU A 768 -25.01 -0.76 11.63
CA LEU A 768 -24.03 -1.86 11.74
C LEU A 768 -24.02 -2.78 10.52
N HIS A 769 -25.13 -2.97 9.81
CA HIS A 769 -25.19 -3.84 8.64
C HIS A 769 -24.99 -3.12 7.31
N GLN A 770 -25.39 -1.86 7.21
CA GLN A 770 -25.37 -1.06 5.98
C GLN A 770 -24.64 0.27 6.25
N THR A 771 -23.47 0.41 5.65
CA THR A 771 -22.74 1.69 5.64
C THR A 771 -23.29 2.61 4.57
N GLY A 772 -23.95 3.67 5.01
CA GLY A 772 -24.58 4.64 4.13
C GLY A 772 -25.98 4.21 3.67
N GLY A 773 -26.73 5.18 3.16
CA GLY A 773 -28.14 5.02 2.82
C GLY A 773 -29.08 5.66 3.84
N VAL A 774 -30.33 5.81 3.43
CA VAL A 774 -31.39 6.40 4.24
C VAL A 774 -32.10 5.27 4.97
N PHE A 775 -32.22 5.36 6.30
CA PHE A 775 -32.83 4.31 7.13
C PHE A 775 -34.22 3.89 6.62
N GLN A 776 -35.02 4.83 6.13
CA GLN A 776 -36.37 4.60 5.63
C GLN A 776 -36.40 3.62 4.45
N ALA A 777 -35.43 3.70 3.53
CA ALA A 777 -35.28 2.81 2.38
C ALA A 777 -34.48 1.53 2.72
N SER A 778 -34.01 1.40 3.96
CA SER A 778 -33.28 0.22 4.42
C SER A 778 -34.22 -0.94 4.72
N ARG A 779 -33.63 -2.13 4.94
CA ARG A 779 -34.39 -3.33 5.34
C ARG A 779 -35.04 -3.22 6.72
N TYR A 780 -34.57 -2.29 7.53
CA TYR A 780 -35.07 -2.03 8.89
C TYR A 780 -36.05 -0.85 8.93
N GLY A 781 -36.18 -0.11 7.82
CA GLY A 781 -37.05 1.04 7.67
C GLY A 781 -38.53 0.67 7.64
N ASP A 782 -39.38 1.65 7.95
CA ASP A 782 -40.82 1.43 8.08
C ASP A 782 -41.49 1.12 6.73
N GLU A 783 -40.98 1.65 5.61
CA GLU A 783 -41.52 1.41 4.27
C GLU A 783 -41.53 -0.09 3.95
N LEU A 784 -40.37 -0.76 4.04
CA LEU A 784 -40.27 -2.19 3.78
C LEU A 784 -40.99 -3.03 4.85
N ARG A 785 -40.98 -2.58 6.11
CA ARG A 785 -41.60 -3.32 7.22
C ARG A 785 -43.13 -3.25 7.19
N SER A 786 -43.71 -2.22 6.58
CA SER A 786 -45.15 -2.06 6.37
C SER A 786 -45.73 -3.04 5.34
N MET A 787 -44.89 -3.58 4.44
CA MET A 787 -45.30 -4.63 3.51
C MET A 787 -45.58 -5.95 4.25
N PRO A 788 -46.36 -6.89 3.67
CA PRO A 788 -46.44 -8.25 4.17
C PRO A 788 -45.05 -8.89 4.29
N ALA A 789 -44.81 -9.65 5.37
CA ALA A 789 -43.49 -10.23 5.63
C ALA A 789 -43.00 -11.13 4.48
N ILE A 790 -43.92 -11.88 3.87
CA ILE A 790 -43.66 -12.77 2.73
C ILE A 790 -43.13 -12.01 1.49
N GLU A 791 -43.61 -10.80 1.23
CA GLU A 791 -43.19 -9.99 0.07
C GLU A 791 -41.76 -9.44 0.23
N THR A 792 -41.30 -9.32 1.47
CA THR A 792 -39.94 -8.85 1.76
C THR A 792 -38.88 -9.95 1.68
N MET A 793 -39.27 -11.19 1.39
CA MET A 793 -38.40 -12.38 1.29
C MET A 793 -37.84 -12.57 -0.12
N ILE A 794 -37.17 -11.55 -0.68
CA ILE A 794 -36.59 -11.68 -2.02
C ILE A 794 -35.31 -12.53 -1.98
N LEU A 795 -35.26 -13.55 -2.85
CA LEU A 795 -34.30 -14.66 -2.94
C LEU A 795 -32.81 -14.30 -3.09
N GLY A 796 -32.46 -13.03 -3.32
CA GLY A 796 -31.07 -12.59 -3.54
C GLY A 796 -30.35 -12.08 -2.29
N ASN A 797 -31.03 -11.93 -1.15
CA ASN A 797 -30.48 -11.20 -0.01
C ASN A 797 -31.00 -11.70 1.34
N VAL A 798 -30.53 -12.86 1.80
CA VAL A 798 -30.67 -13.32 3.21
C VAL A 798 -29.83 -12.44 4.19
N ASN A 799 -29.27 -11.32 3.72
CA ASN A 799 -28.19 -10.59 4.36
C ASN A 799 -28.64 -9.53 5.40
N GLY A 800 -29.73 -9.75 6.13
CA GLY A 800 -30.23 -8.78 7.12
C GLY A 800 -30.84 -9.45 8.33
N TYR A 801 -30.03 -9.69 9.36
CA TYR A 801 -30.49 -10.29 10.60
C TYR A 801 -31.50 -9.41 11.31
N GLY A 802 -32.58 -10.01 11.79
CA GLY A 802 -33.65 -9.31 12.49
C GLY A 802 -34.52 -8.41 11.62
N GLN A 803 -34.41 -8.50 10.28
CA GLN A 803 -35.33 -7.81 9.36
C GLN A 803 -36.79 -8.18 9.63
N LEU A 804 -37.06 -9.42 10.06
CA LEU A 804 -38.40 -9.94 10.29
C LEU A 804 -38.88 -9.77 11.74
N TRP A 805 -38.01 -9.42 12.69
CA TRP A 805 -38.37 -9.39 14.10
C TRP A 805 -39.33 -8.25 14.44
N GLY A 806 -40.27 -8.47 15.34
CA GLY A 806 -41.26 -7.47 15.77
C GLY A 806 -42.22 -7.04 14.67
N ARG A 807 -42.55 -7.93 13.73
CA ARG A 807 -43.55 -7.70 12.67
C ARG A 807 -44.80 -8.51 12.96
N ASP A 808 -45.91 -8.16 12.31
CA ASP A 808 -47.23 -8.74 12.58
C ASP A 808 -47.28 -10.27 12.50
N TRP A 809 -46.49 -10.90 11.61
CA TRP A 809 -46.42 -12.36 11.49
C TRP A 809 -46.07 -13.06 12.81
N GLU A 810 -45.34 -12.39 13.70
CA GLU A 810 -44.96 -12.98 14.99
C GLU A 810 -46.14 -13.10 15.95
N TYR A 811 -47.18 -12.29 15.77
CA TYR A 811 -48.32 -12.22 16.68
C TYR A 811 -49.59 -12.81 16.08
N VAL A 812 -49.47 -13.51 14.95
CA VAL A 812 -50.60 -14.18 14.30
C VAL A 812 -51.06 -15.36 15.16
N GLU A 813 -52.30 -15.28 15.65
CA GLU A 813 -53.05 -16.44 16.12
C GLU A 813 -53.68 -17.13 14.91
N LEU A 814 -53.26 -18.37 14.62
CA LEU A 814 -53.82 -19.16 13.51
C LEU A 814 -55.26 -19.57 13.82
N GLN A 815 -56.23 -18.76 13.42
CA GLN A 815 -57.66 -19.07 13.50
C GLN A 815 -58.14 -19.70 12.19
N ILE A 816 -57.62 -20.88 11.87
CA ILE A 816 -58.03 -21.61 10.67
C ILE A 816 -59.43 -22.20 10.93
N GLY A 817 -60.44 -21.76 10.16
CA GLY A 817 -61.83 -22.24 10.27
C GLY A 817 -62.86 -21.30 10.94
N LYS A 818 -62.49 -20.06 11.28
CA LYS A 818 -63.44 -19.03 11.79
C LYS A 818 -63.70 -17.87 10.83
N GLN A 819 -63.09 -17.87 9.65
CA GLN A 819 -63.40 -16.88 8.61
C GLN A 819 -64.64 -17.34 7.83
N PRO A 820 -65.68 -16.49 7.72
CA PRO A 820 -66.92 -16.81 7.00
C PRO A 820 -66.75 -16.90 5.49
#